data_AF-A0A7Y2DTQ4-F1
#
_entry.id   AF-A0A7Y2DTQ4-F1
#
_cell.length_a   1.000
_cell.length_b   1.000
_cell.length_c   1.000
_cell.angle_alpha   90.00
_cell.angle_beta   90.00
_cell.angle_gamma   90.00
#
_symmetry.space_group_name_H-M   'P 1'
#
loop_
_entity.id
_entity.type
_entity.pdbx_description
1 polymer ?
#
loop_
_entity_poly.entity_id
_entity_poly.type
_entity_poly.pdbx_seq_one_letter_code
_entity_poly.pdbx_strand_id
1 'polypeptide(L)'
;VGLAGGTITTLQNLTRTYRSSPATSTRGRRTYQVVRIPQYSSATLSGTVIAASWDGRSGGVVAFDVAGNLNMGGGTVNANSRGFRAGLGRTLTGPNGTVNGYRGPSTDGSGGSKAEGIAGTPRYVWDGVLGIDNLVEGYPNGSYYRGAPGNAGGGGNDGTPNNNGENSGGGGGGNGGIGGRGGNTWNTNLTVGGVGGAAFPAAANRLTFGGGGGAATTNNGSGSTASGGLGGGAVLIRTGSVSGSGSITANGGDAQDSNPTCCGDGAGGGGAGGSILLSAQDSSGLSGINTSARGGDGGDTLVAAVPHGPGAGGGGGVILANGAFGSTNVNGGINGTTSPSATYPDPNYGAQPGQNGIVNALINPNSIQGTPSGADCIPDLTVTKATSTPTVNNGPGGTTATYSITVQNAANRAAATQLNISDALPQPIASGFIYASTSSVVLNGGATRPSSTNPAVGATTPQWSEFRIPGGGSVVLTFVVNIAAGVPSATYQNPATATYLDPTRTTPAGTTSVNYDSASTTNEDVTVIGPPDVGLVKDCVAPADCTTAAQIPDTELTYQIVFTNTGGTNAANLVLVDAIPDNTDYKLGSAAANTGTTGLTFVIEYSDDFVSGNPGAATWTYTPVSGAGGADAGYDRLVRAIRWRVTAGSLSQTSPNNSGSVSFISKIR
;
A
#
# COMPACT_ATOMS: atom_id res chain seq x y z
N VAL A 1 17.69 -2.35 20.38
CA VAL A 1 18.52 -3.50 20.80
C VAL A 1 19.55 -3.77 19.71
N GLY A 2 20.83 -3.61 20.00
CA GLY A 2 21.89 -3.95 19.05
C GLY A 2 21.94 -5.46 18.87
N LEU A 3 22.00 -5.92 17.61
CA LEU A 3 22.27 -7.33 17.32
C LEU A 3 23.77 -7.56 17.49
N ALA A 4 24.17 -8.46 18.38
CA ALA A 4 25.57 -8.87 18.51
C ALA A 4 25.80 -10.17 17.73
N GLY A 5 26.70 -10.12 16.74
CA GLY A 5 27.08 -11.27 15.92
C GLY A 5 26.00 -11.75 14.93
N GLY A 6 26.40 -12.60 13.99
CA GLY A 6 25.52 -13.27 13.03
C GLY A 6 25.62 -12.75 11.58
N THR A 7 25.07 -13.56 10.66
CA THR A 7 24.95 -13.22 9.23
C THR A 7 23.63 -12.51 8.99
N ILE A 8 23.66 -11.31 8.40
CA ILE A 8 22.47 -10.62 7.89
C ILE A 8 22.31 -11.01 6.42
N THR A 9 21.29 -11.81 6.12
CA THR A 9 20.91 -12.11 4.74
C THR A 9 20.05 -10.97 4.18
N THR A 10 20.51 -10.31 3.12
CA THR A 10 19.76 -9.27 2.42
C THR A 10 19.05 -9.86 1.20
N LEU A 11 17.85 -9.37 0.90
CA LEU A 11 17.09 -9.77 -0.30
C LEU A 11 17.73 -9.23 -1.60
N GLN A 12 18.57 -8.19 -1.48
CA GLN A 12 19.28 -7.56 -2.59
C GLN A 12 20.77 -7.43 -2.26
N ASN A 13 21.60 -7.31 -3.30
CA ASN A 13 23.03 -7.05 -3.15
C ASN A 13 23.28 -5.68 -2.53
N LEU A 14 24.38 -5.56 -1.77
CA LEU A 14 24.84 -4.27 -1.27
C LEU A 14 25.23 -3.36 -2.43
N THR A 15 24.76 -2.11 -2.42
CA THR A 15 25.08 -1.11 -3.45
C THR A 15 26.45 -0.47 -3.27
N ARG A 16 27.08 -0.66 -2.09
CA ARG A 16 28.40 -0.12 -1.73
C ARG A 16 29.19 -1.13 -0.91
N THR A 17 30.51 -0.99 -0.95
CA THR A 17 31.42 -1.66 0.00
C THR A 17 31.52 -0.85 1.29
N TYR A 18 31.19 -1.49 2.42
CA TYR A 18 31.32 -0.89 3.75
C TYR A 18 32.62 -1.33 4.41
N ARG A 19 33.34 -0.41 5.04
CA ARG A 19 34.65 -0.68 5.66
C ARG A 19 34.69 -0.11 7.08
N SER A 20 35.20 -0.91 8.02
CA SER A 20 35.59 -0.46 9.35
C SER A 20 37.11 -0.57 9.48
N SER A 21 37.77 0.50 9.92
CA SER A 21 39.23 0.51 10.10
C SER A 21 39.66 1.58 11.10
N PRO A 22 40.73 1.33 11.89
CA PRO A 22 41.32 2.35 12.75
C PRO A 22 41.84 3.55 11.94
N ALA A 23 42.10 4.66 12.64
CA ALA A 23 42.77 5.81 12.05
C ALA A 23 44.23 5.48 11.68
N THR A 24 44.76 6.21 10.71
CA THR A 24 46.13 6.08 10.17
C THR A 24 46.72 7.48 9.97
N SER A 25 48.01 7.56 9.67
CA SER A 25 48.70 8.83 9.40
C SER A 25 48.13 9.63 8.22
N THR A 26 47.37 9.01 7.32
CA THR A 26 46.80 9.65 6.13
C THR A 26 45.27 9.62 6.08
N ARG A 27 44.60 8.98 7.05
CA ARG A 27 43.14 8.84 7.06
C ARG A 27 42.59 8.67 8.47
N GLY A 28 41.52 9.40 8.79
CA GLY A 28 40.81 9.23 10.05
C GLY A 28 40.06 7.89 10.13
N ARG A 29 39.53 7.61 11.33
CA ARG A 29 38.80 6.37 11.65
C ARG A 29 37.59 6.19 10.72
N ARG A 30 37.35 4.94 10.30
CA ARG A 30 36.15 4.55 9.54
C ARG A 30 35.34 3.55 10.35
N THR A 31 34.04 3.79 10.44
CA THR A 31 33.08 2.89 11.08
C THR A 31 31.74 2.99 10.33
N TYR A 32 30.87 2.01 10.53
CA TYR A 32 29.50 2.04 10.05
C TYR A 32 28.59 1.30 11.04
N GLN A 33 27.32 1.67 11.05
CA GLN A 33 26.25 0.92 11.72
C GLN A 33 25.27 0.40 10.67
N VAL A 34 24.69 -0.77 10.94
CA VAL A 34 23.58 -1.32 10.15
C VAL A 34 22.30 -1.14 10.96
N VAL A 35 21.34 -0.40 10.42
CA VAL A 35 20.07 -0.09 11.09
C VAL A 35 18.95 -0.88 10.42
N ARG A 36 18.21 -1.67 11.21
CA ARG A 36 16.97 -2.29 10.74
C ARG A 36 15.84 -1.28 10.89
N ILE A 37 15.23 -0.90 9.77
CA ILE A 37 14.14 0.08 9.72
C ILE A 37 12.80 -0.66 9.76
N PRO A 38 11.86 -0.33 10.67
CA PRO A 38 10.52 -0.89 10.67
C PRO A 38 9.69 -0.32 9.51
N GLN A 39 8.81 -1.16 8.97
CA GLN A 39 7.79 -0.78 7.99
C GLN A 39 6.40 -0.99 8.61
N TYR A 40 5.60 0.06 8.66
CA TYR A 40 4.24 0.05 9.22
C TYR A 40 3.20 0.10 8.09
N SER A 41 2.01 -0.46 8.32
CA SER A 41 0.88 -0.27 7.39
C SER A 41 0.31 1.14 7.48
N SER A 42 0.17 1.64 8.69
CA SER A 42 -0.13 3.04 9.02
C SER A 42 0.50 3.33 10.39
N ALA A 43 0.70 4.61 10.70
CA ALA A 43 1.30 5.01 11.99
C ALA A 43 0.67 6.31 12.50
N THR A 44 0.47 6.39 13.82
CA THR A 44 0.09 7.61 14.53
C THR A 44 1.12 7.92 15.59
N LEU A 45 1.67 9.13 15.59
CA LEU A 45 2.53 9.59 16.68
C LEU A 45 1.66 10.02 17.87
N SER A 46 1.83 9.35 19.01
CA SER A 46 1.18 9.70 20.28
C SER A 46 2.08 10.50 21.23
N GLY A 47 3.30 10.84 20.79
CA GLY A 47 4.29 11.53 21.60
C GLY A 47 5.58 11.77 20.82
N THR A 48 6.71 11.85 21.55
CA THR A 48 8.01 12.14 20.95
C THR A 48 8.77 10.86 20.59
N VAL A 49 9.18 10.73 19.33
CA VAL A 49 10.14 9.71 18.87
C VAL A 49 11.54 10.32 18.90
N ILE A 50 12.42 9.81 19.77
CA ILE A 50 13.74 10.40 20.01
C ILE A 50 14.85 9.47 19.50
N ALA A 51 15.83 10.00 18.79
CA ALA A 51 17.03 9.25 18.42
C ALA A 51 17.90 8.96 19.65
N ALA A 52 18.49 7.77 19.73
CA ALA A 52 19.63 7.56 20.64
C ALA A 52 20.77 8.51 20.25
N SER A 53 21.55 9.00 21.21
CA SER A 53 22.76 9.78 20.90
C SER A 53 23.78 8.94 20.13
N TRP A 54 24.47 9.55 19.17
CA TRP A 54 25.62 8.94 18.55
C TRP A 54 26.78 8.79 19.54
N ASP A 55 27.23 7.55 19.77
CA ASP A 55 28.29 7.23 20.74
C ASP A 55 29.68 7.04 20.09
N GLY A 56 29.80 7.34 18.80
CA GLY A 56 31.00 7.04 18.00
C GLY A 56 30.98 5.71 17.28
N ARG A 57 29.94 4.88 17.48
CA ARG A 57 29.74 3.57 16.83
C ARG A 57 28.30 3.41 16.32
N SER A 58 27.32 3.78 17.13
CA SER A 58 25.88 3.62 16.84
C SER A 58 25.07 4.81 17.37
N GLY A 59 23.82 4.93 16.92
CA GLY A 59 22.90 6.01 17.31
C GLY A 59 22.80 7.14 16.28
N GLY A 60 22.16 8.24 16.66
CA GLY A 60 22.00 9.45 15.87
C GLY A 60 20.96 9.39 14.76
N VAL A 61 20.16 8.32 14.65
CA VAL A 61 19.18 8.15 13.56
C VAL A 61 17.79 7.84 14.13
N VAL A 62 16.77 8.53 13.62
CA VAL A 62 15.39 8.03 13.59
C VAL A 62 15.04 7.69 12.15
N ALA A 63 14.57 6.47 11.91
CA ALA A 63 14.06 6.09 10.60
C ALA A 63 12.91 5.09 10.69
N PHE A 64 11.88 5.29 9.87
CA PHE A 64 10.77 4.37 9.70
C PHE A 64 10.11 4.56 8.33
N ASP A 65 9.44 3.51 7.86
CA ASP A 65 8.71 3.47 6.60
C ASP A 65 7.23 3.18 6.89
N VAL A 66 6.31 3.84 6.18
CA VAL A 66 4.86 3.67 6.35
C VAL A 66 4.22 3.46 4.97
N ALA A 67 3.56 2.33 4.76
CA ALA A 67 2.93 2.07 3.46
C ALA A 67 1.71 2.97 3.20
N GLY A 68 0.89 3.20 4.22
CA GLY A 68 -0.29 4.06 4.18
C GLY A 68 -0.06 5.43 4.80
N ASN A 69 -0.95 5.84 5.72
CA ASN A 69 -0.92 7.16 6.33
C ASN A 69 0.01 7.22 7.56
N LEU A 70 0.82 8.27 7.62
CA LEU A 70 1.50 8.76 8.81
C LEU A 70 0.69 9.93 9.39
N ASN A 71 -0.04 9.69 10.49
CA ASN A 71 -0.67 10.74 11.26
C ASN A 71 0.31 11.29 12.30
N MET A 72 0.66 12.55 12.17
CA MET A 72 1.62 13.20 13.07
C MET A 72 1.04 13.49 14.45
N GLY A 73 -0.28 13.56 14.62
CA GLY A 73 -0.94 13.59 15.93
C GLY A 73 -0.54 14.74 16.88
N GLY A 74 0.08 15.81 16.38
CA GLY A 74 0.73 16.85 17.19
C GLY A 74 2.09 16.43 17.78
N GLY A 75 2.55 15.22 17.47
CA GLY A 75 3.79 14.63 17.97
C GLY A 75 5.06 15.20 17.34
N THR A 76 6.19 14.73 17.86
CA THR A 76 7.52 15.22 17.47
C THR A 76 8.48 14.08 17.16
N VAL A 77 9.20 14.18 16.04
CA VAL A 77 10.39 13.36 15.79
C VAL A 77 11.62 14.20 16.12
N ASN A 78 12.45 13.76 17.07
CA ASN A 78 13.53 14.56 17.65
C ASN A 78 14.90 13.85 17.53
N ALA A 79 15.79 14.46 16.79
CA ALA A 79 17.20 14.12 16.65
C ALA A 79 18.14 15.28 17.06
N ASN A 80 17.65 16.23 17.86
CA ASN A 80 18.43 17.37 18.34
C ASN A 80 19.62 16.90 19.17
N SER A 81 20.81 17.40 18.85
CA SER A 81 22.06 17.08 19.57
C SER A 81 22.36 15.57 19.64
N ARG A 82 21.90 14.78 18.66
CA ARG A 82 22.11 13.32 18.59
C ARG A 82 23.16 12.89 17.56
N GLY A 83 23.74 13.84 16.83
CA GLY A 83 24.74 13.64 15.78
C GLY A 83 26.17 13.59 16.30
N PHE A 84 27.13 14.05 15.49
CA PHE A 84 28.55 13.94 15.85
C PHE A 84 28.88 14.68 17.14
N ARG A 85 29.75 14.08 17.95
CA ARG A 85 30.14 14.60 19.27
C ARG A 85 31.05 15.82 19.17
N ALA A 86 31.02 16.66 20.18
CA ALA A 86 31.81 17.88 20.23
C ALA A 86 33.27 17.61 20.62
N GLY A 87 34.14 18.59 20.41
CA GLY A 87 35.48 18.59 21.00
C GLY A 87 35.40 18.81 22.51
N LEU A 88 36.17 18.06 23.29
CA LEU A 88 36.22 18.22 24.74
C LEU A 88 37.13 19.38 25.15
N GLY A 89 36.61 20.28 25.98
CA GLY A 89 37.39 21.28 26.71
C GLY A 89 38.33 20.63 27.73
N ARG A 90 39.62 20.96 27.67
CA ARG A 90 40.64 20.44 28.58
C ARG A 90 41.48 21.57 29.12
N THR A 91 41.80 21.52 30.42
CA THR A 91 42.80 22.42 31.01
C THR A 91 44.18 22.07 30.48
N LEU A 92 44.86 23.04 29.85
CA LEU A 92 46.19 22.85 29.28
C LEU A 92 47.20 23.85 29.87
N THR A 93 48.47 23.45 29.91
CA THR A 93 49.55 24.17 30.61
C THR A 93 50.60 24.78 29.68
N GLY A 94 50.47 24.64 28.37
CA GLY A 94 51.34 25.21 27.35
C GLY A 94 52.51 24.39 26.73
N PRO A 95 52.91 23.19 27.21
CA PRO A 95 54.10 22.53 26.64
C PRO A 95 53.90 22.17 25.15
N ASN A 96 54.96 22.32 24.35
CA ASN A 96 54.98 22.04 22.90
C ASN A 96 53.99 22.86 22.06
N GLY A 97 53.48 23.98 22.60
CA GLY A 97 52.48 24.80 21.95
C GLY A 97 52.96 25.63 20.76
N THR A 98 52.02 26.09 19.93
CA THR A 98 52.28 27.03 18.83
C THR A 98 51.08 27.95 18.58
N VAL A 99 51.35 29.21 18.25
CA VAL A 99 50.32 30.24 18.00
C VAL A 99 49.51 29.92 16.74
N ASN A 100 50.17 29.43 15.70
CA ASN A 100 49.58 29.18 14.38
C ASN A 100 49.40 27.69 14.09
N GLY A 101 49.24 26.87 15.13
CA GLY A 101 48.94 25.45 14.97
C GLY A 101 47.70 25.26 14.11
N TYR A 102 47.77 24.36 13.12
CA TYR A 102 46.60 24.00 12.29
C TYR A 102 46.10 22.60 12.62
N ARG A 103 47.04 21.69 12.90
CA ARG A 103 46.83 20.32 13.36
C ARG A 103 48.03 19.93 14.22
N GLY A 104 47.79 19.13 15.24
CA GLY A 104 48.82 18.63 16.15
C GLY A 104 48.23 17.60 17.12
N PRO A 105 49.07 16.76 17.73
CA PRO A 105 48.62 15.74 18.68
C PRO A 105 48.01 16.36 19.94
N SER A 106 47.21 15.57 20.65
CA SER A 106 46.56 15.98 21.91
C SER A 106 47.54 16.18 23.08
N THR A 107 48.82 15.85 22.86
CA THR A 107 49.93 16.09 23.78
C THR A 107 50.40 17.54 23.76
N ASP A 108 50.01 18.29 22.73
CA ASP A 108 50.35 19.71 22.66
C ASP A 108 49.44 20.50 23.60
N GLY A 109 50.07 21.24 24.51
CA GLY A 109 49.41 21.86 25.67
C GLY A 109 48.82 23.24 25.40
N SER A 110 48.59 23.64 24.16
CA SER A 110 48.11 25.00 23.83
C SER A 110 47.07 25.04 22.70
N GLY A 111 46.47 23.89 22.37
CA GLY A 111 45.48 23.76 21.29
C GLY A 111 44.21 23.10 21.80
N GLY A 112 43.06 23.63 21.42
CA GLY A 112 41.76 23.04 21.73
C GLY A 112 41.52 21.76 20.93
N SER A 113 40.68 20.86 21.46
CA SER A 113 40.26 19.68 20.72
C SER A 113 39.36 20.06 19.53
N LYS A 114 39.65 19.51 18.36
CA LYS A 114 38.70 19.46 17.25
C LYS A 114 37.49 18.61 17.66
N ALA A 115 36.39 18.73 16.90
CA ALA A 115 35.19 17.91 17.11
C ALA A 115 35.18 16.62 16.28
N GLU A 116 34.17 15.77 16.47
CA GLU A 116 33.88 14.63 15.60
C GLU A 116 33.14 15.08 14.33
N GLY A 117 33.41 14.40 13.21
CA GLY A 117 32.77 14.67 11.93
C GLY A 117 33.02 13.57 10.90
N ILE A 118 32.63 13.82 9.65
CA ILE A 118 32.76 12.85 8.54
C ILE A 118 34.21 12.41 8.26
N ALA A 119 35.20 13.19 8.72
CA ALA A 119 36.61 12.92 8.52
C ALA A 119 37.22 12.02 9.61
N GLY A 120 36.53 11.79 10.73
CA GLY A 120 37.02 11.00 11.85
C GLY A 120 36.51 11.47 13.22
N THR A 121 37.14 10.96 14.27
CA THR A 121 36.81 11.25 15.67
C THR A 121 38.09 11.72 16.37
N PRO A 122 38.10 12.84 17.09
CA PRO A 122 39.28 13.27 17.83
C PRO A 122 39.52 12.37 19.04
N ARG A 123 40.71 12.44 19.64
CA ARG A 123 40.98 11.69 20.87
C ARG A 123 40.01 12.05 21.99
N TYR A 124 39.82 13.35 22.24
CA TYR A 124 38.98 13.85 23.32
C TYR A 124 37.66 14.40 22.77
N VAL A 125 36.54 13.84 23.20
CA VAL A 125 35.19 14.27 22.79
C VAL A 125 34.30 14.56 23.99
N TRP A 126 33.36 15.47 23.80
CA TRP A 126 32.25 15.73 24.71
C TRP A 126 30.98 15.14 24.10
N ASP A 127 30.30 14.26 24.83
CA ASP A 127 29.07 13.58 24.37
C ASP A 127 27.77 14.25 24.83
N GLY A 128 27.88 15.41 25.48
CA GLY A 128 26.76 16.14 26.10
C GLY A 128 26.58 15.85 27.59
N VAL A 129 27.24 14.82 28.11
CA VAL A 129 27.12 14.38 29.51
C VAL A 129 28.51 14.23 30.14
N LEU A 130 29.44 13.56 29.46
CA LEU A 130 30.77 13.23 29.93
C LEU A 130 31.85 13.55 28.89
N GLY A 131 33.04 13.86 29.39
CA GLY A 131 34.26 13.89 28.59
C GLY A 131 34.80 12.48 28.37
N ILE A 132 35.11 12.12 27.13
CA ILE A 132 35.60 10.80 26.74
C ILE A 132 37.00 10.91 26.13
N ASP A 133 37.94 10.09 26.60
CA ASP A 133 39.23 9.84 25.96
C ASP A 133 39.14 8.54 25.12
N ASN A 134 39.21 8.66 23.80
CA ASN A 134 39.24 7.52 22.87
C ASN A 134 40.61 6.81 22.82
N LEU A 135 41.59 7.29 23.59
CA LEU A 135 42.96 6.76 23.74
C LEU A 135 43.83 6.83 22.47
N VAL A 136 43.28 7.28 21.34
CA VAL A 136 43.97 7.34 20.05
C VAL A 136 43.71 8.67 19.34
N GLU A 137 44.71 9.15 18.61
CA GLU A 137 44.53 10.23 17.63
C GLU A 137 43.72 9.71 16.45
N GLY A 138 42.46 10.12 16.35
CA GLY A 138 41.60 9.67 15.26
C GLY A 138 41.62 10.57 14.01
N TYR A 139 42.40 11.65 14.04
CA TYR A 139 42.69 12.51 12.87
C TYR A 139 44.15 12.39 12.42
N PRO A 140 44.42 12.41 11.09
CA PRO A 140 45.77 12.46 10.53
C PRO A 140 46.58 13.63 11.07
N ASN A 141 47.73 13.34 11.68
CA ASN A 141 48.62 14.32 12.31
C ASN A 141 48.00 15.09 13.49
N GLY A 142 46.93 14.56 14.09
CA GLY A 142 46.47 14.92 15.43
C GLY A 142 45.15 15.66 15.53
N SER A 143 44.58 15.62 16.74
CA SER A 143 43.22 16.04 17.06
C SER A 143 43.07 17.49 17.50
N TYR A 144 44.15 18.28 17.60
CA TYR A 144 44.15 19.60 18.22
C TYR A 144 44.37 20.75 17.23
N TYR A 145 44.15 21.98 17.72
CA TYR A 145 44.30 23.27 17.02
C TYR A 145 43.21 23.61 16.00
N ARG A 146 43.33 24.81 15.39
CA ARG A 146 42.29 25.49 14.63
C ARG A 146 41.75 24.85 13.37
N GLY A 147 42.47 23.94 12.71
CA GLY A 147 42.01 23.39 11.42
C GLY A 147 40.72 22.55 11.56
N ALA A 148 39.76 22.75 10.68
CA ALA A 148 38.51 21.97 10.64
C ALA A 148 38.63 20.72 9.74
N PRO A 149 38.47 19.49 10.26
CA PRO A 149 38.50 18.28 9.44
C PRO A 149 37.09 17.93 8.93
N GLY A 150 36.85 18.16 7.63
CA GLY A 150 35.55 17.92 7.03
C GLY A 150 34.51 18.87 7.62
N ASN A 151 33.41 18.32 8.16
CA ASN A 151 32.34 19.10 8.76
C ASN A 151 32.48 19.31 10.28
N ALA A 152 33.55 18.82 10.91
CA ALA A 152 33.82 19.07 12.33
C ALA A 152 34.39 20.48 12.56
N GLY A 153 34.00 21.11 13.66
CA GLY A 153 34.62 22.36 14.11
C GLY A 153 36.08 22.16 14.55
N GLY A 154 36.94 23.11 14.19
CA GLY A 154 38.32 23.18 14.66
C GLY A 154 38.41 23.66 16.12
N GLY A 155 39.45 23.25 16.85
CA GLY A 155 39.68 23.73 18.21
C GLY A 155 40.22 25.16 18.27
N GLY A 156 40.34 25.77 19.44
CA GLY A 156 41.07 27.05 19.60
C GLY A 156 42.60 26.89 19.45
N ASN A 157 43.28 28.01 19.22
CA ASN A 157 44.72 28.17 19.48
C ASN A 157 44.96 29.15 20.64
N ASP A 158 46.21 29.29 21.04
CA ASP A 158 46.60 30.19 22.13
C ASP A 158 47.58 31.27 21.63
N GLY A 159 47.46 32.49 22.16
CA GLY A 159 48.32 33.63 21.82
C GLY A 159 49.70 33.59 22.48
N THR A 160 49.83 32.92 23.62
CA THR A 160 51.08 32.75 24.38
C THR A 160 51.31 31.27 24.69
N PRO A 161 51.54 30.43 23.68
CA PRO A 161 51.41 28.99 23.79
C PRO A 161 52.27 28.35 24.87
N ASN A 162 53.43 28.91 25.21
CA ASN A 162 54.33 28.39 26.24
C ASN A 162 53.71 28.27 27.64
N ASN A 163 52.70 29.09 27.95
CA ASN A 163 51.95 29.03 29.21
C ASN A 163 50.44 28.87 29.01
N ASN A 164 49.97 28.73 27.77
CA ASN A 164 48.56 28.64 27.38
C ASN A 164 47.71 29.79 27.98
N GLY A 165 48.28 31.00 27.97
CA GLY A 165 47.79 32.13 28.73
C GLY A 165 46.84 33.06 27.99
N GLU A 166 46.59 32.87 26.69
CA GLU A 166 45.80 33.79 25.87
C GLU A 166 44.87 33.03 24.93
N ASN A 167 43.78 32.55 25.50
CA ASN A 167 42.94 31.55 24.85
C ASN A 167 41.97 32.13 23.81
N SER A 168 41.75 31.37 22.71
CA SER A 168 40.76 31.68 21.67
C SER A 168 39.59 30.70 21.65
N GLY A 169 38.51 31.09 20.94
CA GLY A 169 37.28 30.31 20.84
C GLY A 169 37.34 29.14 19.86
N GLY A 170 36.46 28.16 20.07
CA GLY A 170 36.28 27.01 19.19
C GLY A 170 35.46 27.35 17.92
N GLY A 171 35.74 26.64 16.82
CA GLY A 171 35.00 26.76 15.57
C GLY A 171 33.68 25.98 15.60
N GLY A 172 32.66 26.47 14.89
CA GLY A 172 31.36 25.80 14.79
C GLY A 172 31.39 24.58 13.88
N GLY A 173 30.51 23.61 14.10
CA GLY A 173 30.33 22.47 13.18
C GLY A 173 29.69 22.88 11.86
N GLY A 174 29.86 22.09 10.79
CA GLY A 174 29.21 22.29 9.48
C GLY A 174 28.22 21.19 9.10
N ASN A 175 27.25 21.52 8.23
CA ASN A 175 26.40 20.58 7.51
C ASN A 175 25.84 21.20 6.22
N GLY A 176 24.57 21.61 6.16
CA GLY A 176 24.04 22.33 4.99
C GLY A 176 24.71 23.70 4.81
N GLY A 177 25.05 24.35 5.92
CA GLY A 177 25.87 25.55 5.99
C GLY A 177 27.24 25.26 6.57
N ILE A 178 28.21 26.15 6.29
CA ILE A 178 29.51 26.15 6.96
C ILE A 178 29.35 26.63 8.40
N GLY A 179 30.17 26.09 9.31
CA GLY A 179 30.29 26.61 10.67
C GLY A 179 31.03 27.95 10.70
N GLY A 180 30.79 28.73 11.75
CA GLY A 180 31.50 29.98 11.99
C GLY A 180 32.93 29.75 12.49
N ARG A 181 33.76 30.80 12.42
CA ARG A 181 35.09 30.84 13.03
C ARG A 181 35.01 31.33 14.49
N GLY A 182 35.78 30.71 15.38
CA GLY A 182 35.88 31.09 16.79
C GLY A 182 36.62 32.41 17.01
N GLY A 183 36.29 33.07 18.13
CA GLY A 183 36.79 34.39 18.50
C GLY A 183 38.30 34.45 18.75
N ASN A 184 38.81 35.65 18.83
CA ASN A 184 40.24 35.95 18.93
C ASN A 184 40.80 35.66 20.34
N THR A 185 42.11 35.57 20.45
CA THR A 185 42.80 35.33 21.74
C THR A 185 42.63 36.52 22.69
N TRP A 186 42.50 36.24 23.98
CA TRP A 186 42.59 37.28 25.01
C TRP A 186 43.91 38.07 24.89
N ASN A 187 43.83 39.38 25.16
CA ASN A 187 44.92 40.37 25.21
C ASN A 187 45.64 40.64 23.87
N THR A 188 46.17 39.63 23.17
CA THR A 188 46.81 39.82 21.86
C THR A 188 45.86 39.98 20.68
N ASN A 189 44.58 39.62 20.84
CA ASN A 189 43.56 39.73 19.79
C ASN A 189 43.96 39.03 18.47
N LEU A 190 44.67 37.90 18.57
CA LEU A 190 45.12 37.14 17.42
C LEU A 190 43.97 36.36 16.79
N THR A 191 43.96 36.39 15.47
CA THR A 191 42.92 35.78 14.61
C THR A 191 43.16 34.27 14.43
N VAL A 192 43.31 33.55 15.55
CA VAL A 192 43.73 32.14 15.58
C VAL A 192 42.68 31.18 16.17
N GLY A 193 41.48 31.69 16.49
CA GLY A 193 40.33 30.86 16.84
C GLY A 193 39.99 29.78 15.79
N GLY A 194 39.26 28.78 16.25
CA GLY A 194 38.95 27.57 15.49
C GLY A 194 38.23 27.86 14.18
N VAL A 195 38.65 27.18 13.11
CA VAL A 195 37.98 27.26 11.80
C VAL A 195 36.66 26.49 11.88
N GLY A 196 35.63 27.03 11.24
CA GLY A 196 34.33 26.36 11.15
C GLY A 196 34.36 25.15 10.21
N GLY A 197 33.54 24.15 10.52
CA GLY A 197 33.37 22.96 9.69
C GLY A 197 32.84 23.30 8.30
N ALA A 198 33.29 22.56 7.28
CA ALA A 198 32.81 22.73 5.92
C ALA A 198 31.37 22.22 5.75
N ALA A 199 30.67 22.80 4.78
CA ALA A 199 29.37 22.31 4.36
C ALA A 199 29.51 20.94 3.65
N PHE A 200 28.52 20.09 3.84
CA PHE A 200 28.41 18.79 3.20
C PHE A 200 27.44 18.88 2.00
N PRO A 201 27.83 18.41 0.81
CA PRO A 201 26.96 18.41 -0.37
C PRO A 201 25.91 17.29 -0.24
N ALA A 202 24.89 17.53 0.57
CA ALA A 202 23.82 16.57 0.83
C ALA A 202 22.91 16.39 -0.39
N ALA A 203 22.44 15.16 -0.57
CA ALA A 203 21.46 14.80 -1.58
C ALA A 203 20.56 13.68 -1.02
N ALA A 204 19.44 13.39 -1.70
CA ALA A 204 18.50 12.36 -1.25
C ALA A 204 19.13 10.96 -1.09
N ASN A 205 20.25 10.69 -1.78
CA ASN A 205 21.01 9.46 -1.69
C ASN A 205 22.17 9.49 -0.67
N ARG A 206 22.44 10.64 -0.04
CA ARG A 206 23.56 10.81 0.89
C ARG A 206 23.35 12.01 1.81
N LEU A 207 23.17 11.71 3.09
CA LEU A 207 23.05 12.68 4.18
C LEU A 207 24.20 12.50 5.18
N THR A 208 24.34 13.45 6.10
CA THR A 208 25.29 13.36 7.23
C THR A 208 24.66 13.89 8.51
N PHE A 209 25.16 13.43 9.65
CA PHE A 209 24.97 14.15 10.91
C PHE A 209 25.61 15.52 10.84
N GLY A 210 25.07 16.46 11.62
CA GLY A 210 25.74 17.71 11.89
C GLY A 210 27.10 17.44 12.54
N GLY A 211 28.12 18.20 12.14
CA GLY A 211 29.43 18.14 12.79
C GLY A 211 29.35 18.70 14.21
N GLY A 212 30.14 18.15 15.13
CA GLY A 212 30.29 18.76 16.45
C GLY A 212 31.03 20.09 16.35
N GLY A 213 30.81 20.96 17.33
CA GLY A 213 31.61 22.16 17.53
C GLY A 213 32.95 21.86 18.19
N GLY A 214 33.98 22.62 17.82
CA GLY A 214 35.32 22.48 18.40
C GLY A 214 35.40 23.09 19.80
N ALA A 215 36.31 22.57 20.60
CA ALA A 215 36.61 23.12 21.92
C ALA A 215 37.46 24.38 21.81
N ALA A 216 37.34 25.29 22.76
CA ALA A 216 38.31 26.36 22.94
C ALA A 216 39.64 25.85 23.49
N THR A 217 40.65 26.71 23.51
CA THR A 217 41.80 26.57 24.41
C THR A 217 41.43 27.08 25.80
N THR A 218 41.98 26.51 26.86
CA THR A 218 41.68 26.90 28.23
C THR A 218 42.81 26.47 29.17
N ASN A 219 43.26 27.35 30.07
CA ASN A 219 44.24 27.04 31.12
C ASN A 219 43.63 27.02 32.53
N ASN A 220 42.40 27.52 32.70
CA ASN A 220 41.71 27.55 33.97
C ASN A 220 40.38 26.76 33.95
N GLY A 221 39.83 26.47 32.77
CA GLY A 221 38.57 25.74 32.54
C GLY A 221 38.78 24.27 32.15
N SER A 222 37.72 23.46 32.24
CA SER A 222 37.76 22.03 31.93
C SER A 222 36.36 21.45 31.70
N GLY A 223 36.28 20.28 31.05
CA GLY A 223 35.01 19.56 30.92
C GLY A 223 34.04 20.30 30.01
N SER A 224 32.82 20.57 30.47
CA SER A 224 31.75 21.12 29.64
C SER A 224 31.94 22.60 29.26
N THR A 225 32.64 23.40 30.08
CA THR A 225 32.68 24.88 29.96
C THR A 225 33.49 25.44 28.79
N ALA A 226 34.36 24.62 28.20
CA ALA A 226 35.13 24.95 26.99
C ALA A 226 34.89 23.95 25.85
N SER A 227 33.95 23.01 26.04
CA SER A 227 33.56 22.03 25.03
C SER A 227 32.67 22.68 23.99
N GLY A 228 32.71 22.16 22.76
CA GLY A 228 31.75 22.57 21.73
C GLY A 228 30.35 21.97 21.94
N GLY A 229 29.41 22.41 21.11
CA GLY A 229 28.07 21.86 21.00
C GLY A 229 27.99 20.58 20.14
N LEU A 230 27.06 19.68 20.47
CA LEU A 230 26.85 18.44 19.73
C LEU A 230 26.17 18.70 18.38
N GLY A 231 26.51 17.95 17.34
CA GLY A 231 25.80 18.03 16.07
C GLY A 231 24.38 17.44 16.13
N GLY A 232 23.49 17.88 15.24
CA GLY A 232 22.18 17.27 15.04
C GLY A 232 22.26 15.89 14.37
N GLY A 233 21.35 14.98 14.73
CA GLY A 233 21.25 13.65 14.14
C GLY A 233 20.59 13.64 12.76
N ALA A 234 20.12 12.46 12.32
CA ALA A 234 19.40 12.29 11.06
C ALA A 234 17.99 11.74 11.28
N VAL A 235 17.03 12.24 10.51
CA VAL A 235 15.67 11.73 10.42
C VAL A 235 15.39 11.29 8.99
N LEU A 236 14.95 10.04 8.80
CA LEU A 236 14.59 9.47 7.50
C LEU A 236 13.18 8.87 7.56
N ILE A 237 12.23 9.47 6.85
CA ILE A 237 10.83 9.01 6.83
C ILE A 237 10.39 8.82 5.39
N ARG A 238 9.78 7.68 5.10
CA ARG A 238 9.07 7.44 3.84
C ARG A 238 7.64 7.01 4.15
N THR A 239 6.65 7.58 3.49
CA THR A 239 5.24 7.32 3.80
C THR A 239 4.35 7.33 2.55
N GLY A 240 3.17 6.70 2.60
CA GLY A 240 2.16 6.83 1.56
C GLY A 240 1.52 8.21 1.57
N SER A 241 1.02 8.65 2.73
CA SER A 241 0.51 10.00 2.93
C SER A 241 0.84 10.53 4.33
N VAL A 242 0.67 11.83 4.53
CA VAL A 242 0.82 12.48 5.85
C VAL A 242 -0.51 13.13 6.24
N SER A 243 -0.90 13.00 7.50
CA SER A 243 -2.04 13.72 8.07
C SER A 243 -1.70 14.34 9.43
N GLY A 244 -2.54 15.28 9.89
CA GLY A 244 -2.31 16.02 11.13
C GLY A 244 -1.16 17.01 11.04
N SER A 245 -0.85 17.65 12.16
CA SER A 245 0.31 18.53 12.31
C SER A 245 1.33 17.92 13.26
N GLY A 246 2.56 18.40 13.22
CA GLY A 246 3.63 17.94 14.11
C GLY A 246 4.97 18.58 13.77
N SER A 247 6.02 18.13 14.46
CA SER A 247 7.37 18.65 14.21
C SER A 247 8.42 17.57 13.98
N ILE A 248 9.42 17.89 13.14
CA ILE A 248 10.60 17.07 12.93
C ILE A 248 11.82 17.95 13.17
N THR A 249 12.65 17.58 14.15
CA THR A 249 13.75 18.41 14.62
C THR A 249 15.07 17.64 14.63
N ALA A 250 16.13 18.27 14.13
CA ALA A 250 17.49 17.75 14.08
C ALA A 250 18.49 18.90 14.34
N ASN A 251 18.21 19.76 15.30
CA ASN A 251 19.03 20.92 15.63
C ASN A 251 20.40 20.52 16.20
N GLY A 252 21.41 21.33 15.93
CA GLY A 252 22.67 21.31 16.67
C GLY A 252 22.46 21.78 18.10
N GLY A 253 23.34 21.35 19.00
CA GLY A 253 23.40 21.81 20.37
C GLY A 253 24.24 23.07 20.49
N ASP A 254 23.81 23.95 21.38
CA ASP A 254 24.55 25.15 21.76
C ASP A 254 25.79 24.73 22.57
N ALA A 255 26.88 25.49 22.45
CA ALA A 255 28.02 25.34 23.35
C ALA A 255 27.72 26.02 24.70
N GLN A 256 28.34 25.53 25.77
CA GLN A 256 28.16 26.14 27.09
C GLN A 256 28.98 27.43 27.19
N ASP A 257 28.42 28.44 27.84
CA ASP A 257 29.14 29.67 28.17
C ASP A 257 30.29 29.38 29.14
N SER A 258 31.42 30.08 28.97
CA SER A 258 32.55 29.93 29.87
C SER A 258 32.31 30.63 31.23
N ASN A 259 31.41 31.60 31.32
CA ASN A 259 31.10 32.38 32.55
C ASN A 259 29.58 32.34 32.89
N PRO A 260 29.19 32.25 34.18
CA PRO A 260 30.01 32.28 35.40
C PRO A 260 30.64 30.95 35.79
N THR A 261 30.55 29.95 34.91
CA THR A 261 30.90 28.60 35.26
C THR A 261 32.40 28.41 35.50
N CYS A 262 33.31 29.08 34.76
CA CYS A 262 34.72 29.22 35.13
C CYS A 262 35.53 30.32 34.38
N CYS A 263 36.27 31.09 35.17
CA CYS A 263 37.68 31.54 35.01
C CYS A 263 38.17 32.43 33.86
N GLY A 264 37.39 32.77 32.84
CA GLY A 264 37.84 33.69 31.80
C GLY A 264 38.82 33.08 30.82
N ASP A 265 38.32 32.10 30.08
CA ASP A 265 39.00 31.46 28.97
C ASP A 265 38.10 31.51 27.71
N GLY A 266 38.57 30.96 26.60
CA GLY A 266 37.78 30.84 25.39
C GLY A 266 36.59 29.89 25.54
N ALA A 267 35.55 30.09 24.74
CA ALA A 267 34.34 29.26 24.72
C ALA A 267 34.25 28.37 23.46
N GLY A 268 33.59 27.22 23.60
CA GLY A 268 33.43 26.24 22.52
C GLY A 268 32.48 26.71 21.41
N GLY A 269 32.66 26.19 20.19
CA GLY A 269 31.77 26.49 19.08
C GLY A 269 30.49 25.65 19.12
N GLY A 270 29.39 26.17 18.55
CA GLY A 270 28.11 25.48 18.44
C GLY A 270 28.15 24.29 17.47
N GLY A 271 27.31 23.28 17.72
CA GLY A 271 27.16 22.11 16.86
C GLY A 271 26.32 22.42 15.62
N ALA A 272 26.59 21.76 14.50
CA ALA A 272 25.82 21.98 13.27
C ALA A 272 24.42 21.34 13.34
N GLY A 273 23.47 21.89 12.58
CA GLY A 273 22.21 21.22 12.30
C GLY A 273 22.42 19.86 11.61
N GLY A 274 21.51 18.93 11.87
CA GLY A 274 21.47 17.58 11.33
C GLY A 274 20.82 17.50 9.94
N SER A 275 20.32 16.32 9.59
CA SER A 275 19.64 16.08 8.31
C SER A 275 18.23 15.55 8.51
N ILE A 276 17.27 16.10 7.78
CA ILE A 276 15.88 15.64 7.72
C ILE A 276 15.59 15.27 6.27
N LEU A 277 15.12 14.05 6.04
CA LEU A 277 14.59 13.58 4.76
C LEU A 277 13.22 12.96 5.00
N LEU A 278 12.18 13.54 4.41
CA LEU A 278 10.83 12.99 4.42
C LEU A 278 10.27 12.96 3.01
N SER A 279 9.89 11.78 2.54
CA SER A 279 9.23 11.59 1.24
C SER A 279 7.86 10.96 1.42
N ALA A 280 6.85 11.49 0.75
CA ALA A 280 5.48 10.95 0.77
C ALA A 280 4.96 10.70 -0.65
N GLN A 281 4.28 9.59 -0.92
CA GLN A 281 3.66 9.35 -2.23
C GLN A 281 2.60 10.43 -2.54
N ASP A 282 1.75 10.75 -1.56
CA ASP A 282 0.92 11.94 -1.50
C ASP A 282 1.54 12.97 -0.56
N SER A 283 2.15 14.00 -1.14
CA SER A 283 2.86 15.07 -0.41
C SER A 283 1.95 16.21 0.05
N SER A 284 0.64 16.15 -0.17
CA SER A 284 -0.28 17.24 0.20
C SER A 284 -0.27 17.56 1.71
N GLY A 285 -0.11 16.52 2.55
CA GLY A 285 -0.06 16.63 4.00
C GLY A 285 1.24 17.20 4.57
N LEU A 286 2.30 17.39 3.78
CA LEU A 286 3.57 17.92 4.28
C LEU A 286 3.46 19.36 4.80
N SER A 287 2.50 20.11 4.28
CA SER A 287 2.17 21.47 4.72
C SER A 287 1.75 21.56 6.19
N GLY A 288 1.34 20.46 6.82
CA GLY A 288 1.04 20.40 8.26
C GLY A 288 2.28 20.30 9.16
N ILE A 289 3.48 20.11 8.60
CA ILE A 289 4.67 19.72 9.35
C ILE A 289 5.65 20.87 9.48
N ASN A 290 6.13 21.09 10.71
CA ASN A 290 7.17 22.05 11.03
C ASN A 290 8.52 21.32 11.11
N THR A 291 9.54 21.84 10.44
CA THR A 291 10.87 21.21 10.42
C THR A 291 11.96 22.16 10.87
N SER A 292 12.91 21.66 11.66
CA SER A 292 14.03 22.46 12.16
C SER A 292 15.32 21.64 12.17
N ALA A 293 16.34 22.16 11.50
CA ALA A 293 17.71 21.67 11.56
C ALA A 293 18.64 22.87 11.71
N ARG A 294 18.40 23.73 12.70
CA ARG A 294 19.24 24.91 12.96
C ARG A 294 20.60 24.49 13.53
N GLY A 295 21.63 25.29 13.26
CA GLY A 295 22.88 25.22 14.01
C GLY A 295 22.68 25.68 15.45
N GLY A 296 23.49 25.15 16.36
CA GLY A 296 23.56 25.61 17.75
C GLY A 296 24.45 26.84 17.88
N ASP A 297 24.21 27.61 18.93
CA ASP A 297 24.90 28.86 19.21
C ASP A 297 26.29 28.59 19.84
N GLY A 298 27.24 29.49 19.57
CA GLY A 298 28.56 29.47 20.20
C GLY A 298 28.50 29.99 21.63
N GLY A 299 29.38 29.50 22.51
CA GLY A 299 29.36 29.91 23.92
C GLY A 299 29.88 31.33 24.13
N ASP A 300 29.30 32.02 25.10
CA ASP A 300 29.72 33.36 25.52
C ASP A 300 30.92 33.32 26.49
N THR A 301 31.63 34.46 26.57
CA THR A 301 32.79 34.70 27.45
C THR A 301 32.59 36.00 28.25
N LEU A 302 31.61 36.04 29.15
CA LEU A 302 31.15 37.28 29.82
C LEU A 302 31.99 37.73 31.03
N VAL A 303 33.33 37.71 30.94
CA VAL A 303 34.21 38.21 32.01
C VAL A 303 34.33 39.72 31.97
N ALA A 304 33.90 40.39 33.03
CA ALA A 304 33.82 41.85 33.10
C ALA A 304 35.13 42.54 32.70
N ALA A 305 35.06 43.38 31.66
CA ALA A 305 36.16 44.20 31.12
C ALA A 305 37.40 43.43 30.61
N VAL A 306 37.30 42.11 30.40
CA VAL A 306 38.39 41.29 29.89
C VAL A 306 37.88 40.45 28.70
N PRO A 307 38.09 40.90 27.46
CA PRO A 307 37.65 40.18 26.26
C PRO A 307 38.41 38.86 26.06
N HIS A 308 37.69 37.74 26.07
CA HIS A 308 38.20 36.41 25.70
C HIS A 308 37.54 35.95 24.41
N GLY A 309 38.05 34.88 23.79
CA GLY A 309 37.54 34.39 22.51
C GLY A 309 36.21 33.64 22.65
N PRO A 310 35.06 34.20 22.21
CA PRO A 310 33.80 33.47 22.22
C PRO A 310 33.75 32.36 21.16
N GLY A 311 32.82 31.44 21.37
CA GLY A 311 32.54 30.35 20.44
C GLY A 311 31.90 30.83 19.14
N ALA A 312 32.17 30.13 18.05
CA ALA A 312 31.47 30.37 16.79
C ALA A 312 30.10 29.67 16.73
N GLY A 313 29.19 30.19 15.92
CA GLY A 313 27.92 29.52 15.65
C GLY A 313 28.07 28.29 14.74
N GLY A 314 27.27 27.26 14.98
CA GLY A 314 27.19 26.06 14.13
C GLY A 314 26.47 26.34 12.81
N GLY A 315 26.87 25.68 11.72
CA GLY A 315 26.17 25.78 10.44
C GLY A 315 24.78 25.15 10.47
N GLY A 316 23.86 25.70 9.68
CA GLY A 316 22.54 25.12 9.49
C GLY A 316 22.59 23.72 8.85
N GLY A 317 21.56 22.93 9.09
CA GLY A 317 21.42 21.54 8.63
C GLY A 317 20.82 21.42 7.22
N VAL A 318 20.32 20.23 6.91
CA VAL A 318 19.74 19.90 5.61
C VAL A 318 18.32 19.40 5.80
N ILE A 319 17.38 19.94 5.01
CA ILE A 319 15.98 19.50 4.98
C ILE A 319 15.63 19.14 3.53
N LEU A 320 15.33 17.86 3.28
CA LEU A 320 14.95 17.32 1.98
C LEU A 320 13.53 16.77 2.04
N ALA A 321 12.71 17.10 1.05
CA ALA A 321 11.37 16.55 0.88
C ALA A 321 10.94 16.57 -0.59
N ASN A 322 9.84 15.89 -0.90
CA ASN A 322 9.19 15.92 -2.22
C ASN A 322 7.90 16.77 -2.23
N GLY A 323 7.69 17.57 -1.19
CA GLY A 323 6.66 18.61 -1.11
C GLY A 323 7.04 19.64 -0.04
N ALA A 324 6.38 20.80 -0.08
CA ALA A 324 6.64 21.89 0.86
C ALA A 324 6.15 21.55 2.27
N PHE A 325 6.98 21.86 3.27
CA PHE A 325 6.59 21.83 4.68
C PHE A 325 5.81 23.09 5.07
N GLY A 326 5.09 23.03 6.20
CA GLY A 326 4.42 24.21 6.77
C GLY A 326 5.41 25.27 7.25
N SER A 327 6.52 24.83 7.84
CA SER A 327 7.67 25.68 8.11
C SER A 327 8.98 24.91 8.07
N THR A 328 10.07 25.63 7.78
CA THR A 328 11.43 25.11 7.73
C THR A 328 12.39 26.08 8.40
N ASN A 329 13.21 25.62 9.34
CA ASN A 329 14.29 26.40 9.93
C ASN A 329 15.63 25.70 9.72
N VAL A 330 16.50 26.30 8.93
CA VAL A 330 17.89 25.85 8.71
C VAL A 330 18.87 26.96 9.04
N ASN A 331 18.53 27.87 9.96
CA ASN A 331 19.42 28.97 10.29
C ASN A 331 20.75 28.45 10.84
N GLY A 332 21.84 29.13 10.52
CA GLY A 332 23.06 29.00 11.29
C GLY A 332 22.84 29.47 12.72
N GLY A 333 23.55 28.87 13.67
CA GLY A 333 23.61 29.37 15.03
C GLY A 333 24.35 30.70 15.08
N ILE A 334 24.04 31.52 16.07
CA ILE A 334 24.75 32.77 16.33
C ILE A 334 26.11 32.47 16.98
N ASN A 335 27.10 33.35 16.78
CA ASN A 335 28.31 33.29 17.60
C ASN A 335 28.02 33.75 19.02
N GLY A 336 28.84 33.27 19.95
CA GLY A 336 28.89 33.85 21.27
C GLY A 336 29.54 35.23 21.25
N THR A 337 29.47 35.88 22.40
CA THR A 337 29.92 37.23 22.66
C THR A 337 30.88 37.27 23.84
N THR A 338 31.60 38.37 23.99
CA THR A 338 32.45 38.65 25.14
C THR A 338 32.02 39.97 25.79
N SER A 339 32.45 40.19 27.03
CA SER A 339 32.31 41.51 27.67
C SER A 339 33.28 42.50 27.01
N PRO A 340 32.79 43.54 26.32
CA PRO A 340 33.67 44.49 25.64
C PRO A 340 34.57 45.25 26.63
N SER A 341 35.71 45.74 26.15
CA SER A 341 36.57 46.67 26.87
C SER A 341 36.77 47.97 26.07
N ALA A 342 37.35 48.99 26.69
CA ALA A 342 37.70 50.23 25.99
C ALA A 342 38.67 49.98 24.81
N THR A 343 39.55 48.99 24.94
CA THR A 343 40.52 48.61 23.89
C THR A 343 39.86 47.76 22.80
N TYR A 344 38.89 46.91 23.16
CA TYR A 344 38.20 46.02 22.23
C TYR A 344 36.68 46.13 22.42
N PRO A 345 36.02 47.06 21.69
CA PRO A 345 34.61 47.36 21.89
C PRO A 345 33.65 46.41 21.16
N ASP A 346 34.13 45.56 20.25
CA ASP A 346 33.30 44.60 19.50
C ASP A 346 32.94 43.38 20.38
N PRO A 347 31.66 43.17 20.72
CA PRO A 347 31.23 42.04 21.54
C PRO A 347 31.45 40.69 20.86
N ASN A 348 31.59 40.61 19.53
CA ASN A 348 31.84 39.34 18.86
C ASN A 348 33.30 38.89 18.99
N TYR A 349 34.22 39.83 19.24
CA TYR A 349 35.65 39.59 19.36
C TYR A 349 36.23 38.69 18.25
N GLY A 350 35.77 38.93 17.01
CA GLY A 350 36.19 38.18 15.83
C GLY A 350 35.53 36.81 15.62
N ALA A 351 34.61 36.37 16.49
CA ALA A 351 33.79 35.20 16.26
C ALA A 351 32.72 35.47 15.19
N GLN A 352 32.28 34.41 14.52
CA GLN A 352 31.35 34.50 13.41
C GLN A 352 30.16 33.54 13.58
N PRO A 353 28.96 33.94 13.14
CA PRO A 353 27.82 33.04 13.12
C PRO A 353 28.04 31.94 12.08
N GLY A 354 27.31 30.82 12.24
CA GLY A 354 27.22 29.81 11.21
C GLY A 354 26.42 30.31 10.01
N GLN A 355 26.67 29.73 8.84
CA GLN A 355 25.85 30.00 7.67
C GLN A 355 24.57 29.15 7.68
N ASN A 356 23.53 29.66 7.03
CA ASN A 356 22.28 28.93 6.86
C ASN A 356 22.50 27.64 6.04
N GLY A 357 21.66 26.66 6.35
CA GLY A 357 21.64 25.36 5.71
C GLY A 357 20.82 25.32 4.43
N ILE A 358 20.46 24.12 4.01
CA ILE A 358 19.81 23.86 2.72
C ILE A 358 18.42 23.28 2.94
N VAL A 359 17.44 23.82 2.20
CA VAL A 359 16.11 23.23 2.04
C VAL A 359 15.91 22.87 0.57
N ASN A 360 15.54 21.62 0.29
CA ASN A 360 15.07 21.21 -1.03
C ASN A 360 13.79 20.39 -0.88
N ALA A 361 12.66 21.04 -1.17
CA ALA A 361 11.32 20.45 -1.06
C ALA A 361 10.84 19.76 -2.36
N LEU A 362 11.71 19.62 -3.36
CA LEU A 362 11.39 19.06 -4.69
C LEU A 362 12.34 17.92 -5.07
N ILE A 363 12.73 17.08 -4.11
CA ILE A 363 13.50 15.87 -4.45
C ILE A 363 12.63 14.92 -5.26
N ASN A 364 13.23 14.22 -6.22
CA ASN A 364 12.61 13.05 -6.84
C ASN A 364 12.69 11.88 -5.85
N PRO A 365 11.59 11.30 -5.35
CA PRO A 365 11.63 10.14 -4.44
C PRO A 365 12.45 8.96 -4.98
N ASN A 366 12.47 8.76 -6.30
CA ASN A 366 13.26 7.71 -6.96
C ASN A 366 14.78 7.94 -6.88
N SER A 367 15.23 9.13 -6.47
CA SER A 367 16.65 9.41 -6.21
C SER A 367 17.14 8.89 -4.86
N ILE A 368 16.23 8.47 -3.97
CA ILE A 368 16.58 7.76 -2.73
C ILE A 368 17.05 6.35 -3.13
N GLN A 369 18.35 6.10 -2.99
CA GLN A 369 18.92 4.80 -3.35
C GLN A 369 18.51 3.70 -2.37
N GLY A 370 18.19 2.52 -2.90
CA GLY A 370 17.90 1.32 -2.12
C GLY A 370 16.62 0.65 -2.59
N THR A 371 16.03 -0.16 -1.70
CA THR A 371 14.70 -0.75 -1.94
C THR A 371 13.64 0.35 -1.99
N PRO A 372 12.61 0.23 -2.87
CA PRO A 372 11.47 1.14 -2.90
C PRO A 372 10.83 1.35 -1.52
N SER A 373 10.09 2.45 -1.35
CA SER A 373 9.32 2.64 -0.12
C SER A 373 8.21 1.60 0.00
N GLY A 374 7.69 1.42 1.22
CA GLY A 374 6.53 0.59 1.44
C GLY A 374 5.29 1.06 0.69
N ALA A 375 5.17 2.37 0.47
CA ALA A 375 4.08 2.98 -0.28
C ALA A 375 4.18 2.71 -1.79
N ASP A 376 5.40 2.70 -2.35
CA ASP A 376 5.62 2.43 -3.77
C ASP A 376 5.40 0.95 -4.13
N CYS A 377 5.49 0.08 -3.12
CA CYS A 377 5.49 -1.37 -3.28
C CYS A 377 4.30 -2.00 -2.57
N ILE A 378 3.07 -1.58 -2.90
CA ILE A 378 1.83 -2.23 -2.47
C ILE A 378 1.33 -3.22 -3.55
N PRO A 379 0.55 -4.27 -3.19
CA PRO A 379 -0.03 -5.17 -4.18
C PRO A 379 -0.96 -4.41 -5.14
N ASP A 380 -0.96 -4.84 -6.40
CA ASP A 380 -1.77 -4.27 -7.47
C ASP A 380 -2.41 -5.43 -8.22
N LEU A 381 -3.64 -5.75 -7.83
CA LEU A 381 -4.31 -6.96 -8.26
C LEU A 381 -5.26 -6.70 -9.41
N THR A 382 -5.30 -7.62 -10.36
CA THR A 382 -6.35 -7.70 -11.38
C THR A 382 -7.10 -9.03 -11.20
N VAL A 383 -8.43 -8.97 -11.21
CA VAL A 383 -9.30 -10.14 -11.23
C VAL A 383 -9.90 -10.25 -12.62
N THR A 384 -9.76 -11.41 -13.24
CA THR A 384 -10.44 -11.75 -14.50
C THR A 384 -11.22 -13.04 -14.32
N LYS A 385 -12.28 -13.19 -15.10
CA LYS A 385 -13.15 -14.35 -15.00
C LYS A 385 -13.63 -14.78 -16.38
N ALA A 386 -13.82 -16.08 -16.55
CA ALA A 386 -14.34 -16.67 -17.76
C ALA A 386 -15.12 -17.97 -17.45
N THR A 387 -15.89 -18.44 -18.43
CA THR A 387 -16.52 -19.77 -18.40
C THR A 387 -16.02 -20.62 -19.57
N SER A 388 -15.93 -21.93 -19.36
CA SER A 388 -15.71 -22.91 -20.45
C SER A 388 -17.01 -23.52 -20.96
N THR A 389 -18.13 -23.16 -20.34
CA THR A 389 -19.48 -23.60 -20.69
C THR A 389 -20.38 -22.38 -20.94
N PRO A 390 -20.11 -21.58 -21.99
CA PRO A 390 -20.86 -20.34 -22.26
C PRO A 390 -22.33 -20.59 -22.60
N THR A 391 -22.70 -21.83 -22.95
CA THR A 391 -24.08 -22.24 -23.17
C THR A 391 -24.31 -23.61 -22.54
N VAL A 392 -25.41 -23.75 -21.79
CA VAL A 392 -25.78 -25.00 -21.12
C VAL A 392 -27.25 -25.30 -21.35
N ASN A 393 -27.57 -26.55 -21.69
CA ASN A 393 -28.94 -27.03 -21.76
C ASN A 393 -29.36 -27.51 -20.37
N ASN A 394 -30.39 -26.88 -19.80
CA ASN A 394 -30.88 -27.15 -18.47
C ASN A 394 -32.11 -28.05 -18.56
N GLY A 395 -31.94 -29.34 -18.30
CA GLY A 395 -33.02 -30.31 -18.33
C GLY A 395 -33.76 -30.44 -16.99
N PRO A 396 -34.71 -31.38 -16.89
CA PRO A 396 -35.46 -31.64 -15.65
C PRO A 396 -34.59 -32.03 -14.44
N GLY A 397 -33.37 -32.51 -14.66
CA GLY A 397 -32.40 -32.84 -13.61
C GLY A 397 -31.41 -31.72 -13.26
N GLY A 398 -31.54 -30.54 -13.87
CA GLY A 398 -30.54 -29.48 -13.80
C GLY A 398 -29.39 -29.69 -14.80
N THR A 399 -28.36 -28.85 -14.69
CA THR A 399 -27.13 -28.94 -15.46
C THR A 399 -25.95 -28.38 -14.66
N THR A 400 -24.77 -28.27 -15.27
CA THR A 400 -23.60 -27.68 -14.62
C THR A 400 -22.93 -26.65 -15.51
N ALA A 401 -22.24 -25.70 -14.90
CA ALA A 401 -21.36 -24.76 -15.58
C ALA A 401 -19.99 -24.71 -14.91
N THR A 402 -18.95 -24.40 -15.68
CA THR A 402 -17.56 -24.36 -15.20
C THR A 402 -16.96 -22.97 -15.39
N TYR A 403 -16.62 -22.33 -14.28
CA TYR A 403 -16.00 -21.00 -14.25
C TYR A 403 -14.51 -21.08 -13.93
N SER A 404 -13.76 -20.09 -14.39
CA SER A 404 -12.36 -19.86 -14.04
C SER A 404 -12.15 -18.42 -13.59
N ILE A 405 -11.56 -18.23 -12.40
CA ILE A 405 -11.14 -16.92 -11.87
C ILE A 405 -9.62 -16.86 -11.88
N THR A 406 -9.05 -15.80 -12.46
CA THR A 406 -7.63 -15.51 -12.35
C THR A 406 -7.41 -14.24 -11.54
N VAL A 407 -6.62 -14.35 -10.49
CA VAL A 407 -6.13 -13.20 -9.71
C VAL A 407 -4.64 -13.06 -9.95
N GLN A 408 -4.24 -11.94 -10.54
CA GLN A 408 -2.85 -11.65 -10.88
C GLN A 408 -2.38 -10.42 -10.10
N ASN A 409 -1.16 -10.48 -9.55
CA ASN A 409 -0.49 -9.32 -8.97
C ASN A 409 0.52 -8.77 -9.97
N ALA A 410 0.54 -7.45 -10.21
CA ALA A 410 1.46 -6.84 -11.14
C ALA A 410 2.94 -7.12 -10.78
N ALA A 411 3.83 -7.09 -11.78
CA ALA A 411 5.25 -7.28 -11.56
C ALA A 411 5.84 -6.16 -10.67
N ASN A 412 6.92 -6.47 -9.94
CA ASN A 412 7.61 -5.51 -9.06
C ASN A 412 6.74 -4.91 -7.93
N ARG A 413 5.70 -5.62 -7.50
CA ARG A 413 4.86 -5.27 -6.34
C ARG A 413 5.15 -6.13 -5.11
N ALA A 414 4.75 -5.68 -3.92
CA ALA A 414 4.74 -6.54 -2.74
C ALA A 414 3.71 -7.66 -2.89
N ALA A 415 3.88 -8.71 -2.09
CA ALA A 415 2.95 -9.83 -2.10
C ALA A 415 1.60 -9.42 -1.49
N ALA A 416 0.51 -9.76 -2.18
CA ALA A 416 -0.80 -9.82 -1.54
C ALA A 416 -0.81 -11.03 -0.60
N THR A 417 -1.07 -10.79 0.68
CA THR A 417 -1.14 -11.82 1.71
C THR A 417 -2.53 -11.88 2.31
N GLN A 418 -2.87 -13.00 2.91
CA GLN A 418 -4.20 -13.25 3.44
C GLN A 418 -5.30 -13.07 2.41
N LEU A 419 -4.99 -13.47 1.17
CA LEU A 419 -5.89 -13.27 0.04
C LEU A 419 -6.94 -14.38 0.02
N ASN A 420 -8.19 -13.97 -0.04
CA ASN A 420 -9.37 -14.81 -0.20
C ASN A 420 -10.04 -14.47 -1.53
N ILE A 421 -10.40 -15.49 -2.28
CA ILE A 421 -11.19 -15.34 -3.50
C ILE A 421 -12.63 -15.73 -3.16
N SER A 422 -13.60 -14.92 -3.55
CA SER A 422 -15.01 -15.23 -3.39
C SER A 422 -15.77 -14.95 -4.68
N ASP A 423 -16.85 -15.68 -4.87
CA ASP A 423 -17.69 -15.59 -6.05
C ASP A 423 -19.15 -15.55 -5.62
N ALA A 424 -19.91 -14.52 -5.99
CA ALA A 424 -21.35 -14.47 -5.67
C ALA A 424 -22.11 -15.07 -6.85
N LEU A 425 -22.52 -16.34 -6.72
CA LEU A 425 -23.16 -17.07 -7.82
C LEU A 425 -24.51 -16.46 -8.19
N PRO A 426 -24.91 -16.48 -9.47
CA PRO A 426 -26.19 -15.92 -9.89
C PRO A 426 -27.36 -16.60 -9.16
N GLN A 427 -28.26 -15.81 -8.56
CA GLN A 427 -29.43 -16.34 -7.85
C GLN A 427 -30.74 -15.84 -8.50
N PRO A 428 -31.06 -16.27 -9.74
CA PRO A 428 -32.35 -15.91 -10.36
C PRO A 428 -33.54 -16.54 -9.63
N ILE A 429 -33.29 -17.68 -9.01
CA ILE A 429 -34.13 -18.32 -8.00
C ILE A 429 -33.24 -18.68 -6.82
N ALA A 430 -33.82 -18.85 -5.63
CA ALA A 430 -33.06 -19.23 -4.45
C ALA A 430 -32.34 -20.58 -4.68
N SER A 431 -31.02 -20.60 -4.52
CA SER A 431 -30.17 -21.77 -4.80
C SER A 431 -30.20 -22.22 -6.26
N GLY A 432 -30.45 -21.29 -7.20
CA GLY A 432 -30.45 -21.58 -8.63
C GLY A 432 -29.08 -22.01 -9.14
N PHE A 433 -28.02 -21.30 -8.74
CA PHE A 433 -26.62 -21.70 -8.95
C PHE A 433 -25.99 -21.97 -7.59
N ILE A 434 -25.43 -23.17 -7.41
CA ILE A 434 -24.73 -23.55 -6.18
C ILE A 434 -23.39 -24.17 -6.51
N TYR A 435 -22.39 -23.88 -5.68
CA TYR A 435 -21.07 -24.45 -5.82
C TYR A 435 -21.12 -25.98 -5.70
N ALA A 436 -20.49 -26.68 -6.66
CA ALA A 436 -20.41 -28.13 -6.68
C ALA A 436 -19.03 -28.62 -6.26
N SER A 437 -17.96 -28.15 -6.93
CA SER A 437 -16.60 -28.60 -6.65
C SER A 437 -15.55 -27.63 -7.19
N THR A 438 -14.33 -27.72 -6.67
CA THR A 438 -13.15 -27.04 -7.23
C THR A 438 -12.41 -28.04 -8.09
N SER A 439 -12.28 -27.77 -9.38
CA SER A 439 -11.57 -28.63 -10.33
C SER A 439 -10.05 -28.47 -10.20
N SER A 440 -9.56 -27.23 -10.12
CA SER A 440 -8.13 -26.96 -10.03
C SER A 440 -7.82 -25.61 -9.37
N VAL A 441 -6.64 -25.56 -8.74
CA VAL A 441 -6.00 -24.34 -8.24
C VAL A 441 -4.57 -24.33 -8.76
N VAL A 442 -4.28 -23.45 -9.73
CA VAL A 442 -2.94 -23.30 -10.31
C VAL A 442 -2.26 -22.08 -9.72
N LEU A 443 -1.06 -22.27 -9.18
CA LEU A 443 -0.26 -21.24 -8.53
C LEU A 443 0.95 -20.93 -9.42
N ASN A 444 1.06 -19.69 -9.90
CA ASN A 444 2.10 -19.24 -10.82
C ASN A 444 3.01 -18.18 -10.20
N GLY A 445 4.24 -18.06 -10.69
CA GLY A 445 5.17 -16.99 -10.31
C GLY A 445 5.52 -16.95 -8.83
N GLY A 446 5.55 -18.11 -8.15
CA GLY A 446 5.85 -18.21 -6.72
C GLY A 446 4.67 -17.92 -5.80
N ALA A 447 3.43 -17.85 -6.34
CA ALA A 447 2.23 -17.85 -5.51
C ALA A 447 2.17 -19.12 -4.64
N THR A 448 1.66 -18.97 -3.42
CA THR A 448 1.48 -20.06 -2.48
C THR A 448 0.07 -20.05 -1.89
N ARG A 449 -0.36 -21.18 -1.35
CA ARG A 449 -1.64 -21.32 -0.65
C ARG A 449 -1.41 -21.90 0.75
N PRO A 450 -1.06 -21.05 1.75
CA PRO A 450 -0.59 -21.53 3.06
C PRO A 450 -1.64 -22.28 3.89
N SER A 451 -2.92 -21.94 3.70
CA SER A 451 -4.07 -22.64 4.29
C SER A 451 -5.02 -23.02 3.17
N SER A 452 -5.77 -24.12 3.29
CA SER A 452 -6.66 -24.60 2.24
C SER A 452 -8.09 -24.79 2.75
N THR A 453 -8.79 -23.68 3.00
CA THR A 453 -10.24 -23.72 3.17
C THR A 453 -10.88 -23.60 1.80
N ASN A 454 -11.57 -24.65 1.37
CA ASN A 454 -12.38 -24.67 0.15
C ASN A 454 -13.86 -24.44 0.49
N PRO A 455 -14.67 -24.00 -0.48
CA PRO A 455 -16.10 -23.84 -0.27
C PRO A 455 -16.78 -25.18 0.03
N ALA A 456 -17.82 -25.14 0.85
CA ALA A 456 -18.72 -26.28 1.04
C ALA A 456 -19.63 -26.43 -0.19
N VAL A 457 -19.91 -27.68 -0.58
CA VAL A 457 -20.90 -28.00 -1.62
C VAL A 457 -22.24 -27.38 -1.23
N GLY A 458 -22.91 -26.74 -2.19
CA GLY A 458 -24.17 -26.03 -1.97
C GLY A 458 -24.02 -24.53 -1.66
N ALA A 459 -22.79 -24.01 -1.48
CA ALA A 459 -22.59 -22.59 -1.22
C ALA A 459 -23.06 -21.72 -2.40
N THR A 460 -23.82 -20.66 -2.11
CA THR A 460 -24.20 -19.62 -3.08
C THR A 460 -23.13 -18.55 -3.25
N THR A 461 -22.24 -18.42 -2.25
CA THR A 461 -21.05 -17.57 -2.30
C THR A 461 -19.80 -18.39 -1.98
N PRO A 462 -19.29 -19.23 -2.90
CA PRO A 462 -18.10 -20.00 -2.63
C PRO A 462 -16.89 -19.11 -2.34
N GLN A 463 -16.09 -19.51 -1.34
CA GLN A 463 -14.89 -18.81 -0.91
C GLN A 463 -13.70 -19.76 -0.82
N TRP A 464 -12.55 -19.31 -1.31
CA TRP A 464 -11.27 -20.02 -1.24
C TRP A 464 -10.27 -19.19 -0.45
N SER A 465 -9.72 -19.79 0.60
CA SER A 465 -8.65 -19.20 1.40
C SER A 465 -7.57 -20.23 1.71
N GLU A 466 -6.36 -19.85 2.09
CA GLU A 466 -5.76 -18.51 2.05
C GLU A 466 -4.63 -18.51 1.00
N PHE A 467 -4.51 -17.45 0.21
CA PHE A 467 -3.49 -17.30 -0.82
C PHE A 467 -2.46 -16.23 -0.46
N ARG A 468 -1.24 -16.41 -0.98
CA ARG A 468 -0.20 -15.40 -1.06
C ARG A 468 0.27 -15.25 -2.50
N ILE A 469 0.13 -14.06 -3.08
CA ILE A 469 0.48 -13.78 -4.48
C ILE A 469 1.62 -12.75 -4.52
N PRO A 470 2.89 -13.15 -4.74
CA PRO A 470 4.00 -12.21 -4.91
C PRO A 470 3.83 -11.36 -6.17
N GLY A 471 4.57 -10.25 -6.28
CA GLY A 471 4.57 -9.44 -7.49
C GLY A 471 4.97 -10.26 -8.73
N GLY A 472 4.15 -10.20 -9.78
CA GLY A 472 4.29 -11.02 -10.99
C GLY A 472 3.68 -12.41 -10.90
N GLY A 473 3.21 -12.86 -9.72
CA GLY A 473 2.53 -14.14 -9.52
C GLY A 473 1.02 -14.07 -9.77
N SER A 474 0.40 -15.24 -9.97
CA SER A 474 -1.06 -15.38 -10.09
C SER A 474 -1.58 -16.67 -9.49
N VAL A 475 -2.89 -16.65 -9.23
CA VAL A 475 -3.71 -17.82 -8.92
C VAL A 475 -4.77 -17.96 -10.01
N VAL A 476 -4.89 -19.15 -10.60
CA VAL A 476 -6.00 -19.51 -11.49
C VAL A 476 -6.83 -20.60 -10.81
N LEU A 477 -8.08 -20.29 -10.53
CA LEU A 477 -9.02 -21.16 -9.85
C LEU A 477 -10.11 -21.58 -10.84
N THR A 478 -10.31 -22.88 -11.01
CA THR A 478 -11.39 -23.43 -11.85
C THR A 478 -12.34 -24.23 -10.98
N PHE A 479 -13.63 -23.96 -11.08
CA PHE A 479 -14.66 -24.59 -10.26
C PHE A 479 -15.95 -24.82 -11.05
N VAL A 480 -16.71 -25.82 -10.59
CA VAL A 480 -17.99 -26.24 -11.18
C VAL A 480 -19.12 -25.81 -10.26
N VAL A 481 -20.20 -25.35 -10.87
CA VAL A 481 -21.47 -25.06 -10.20
C VAL A 481 -22.56 -25.97 -10.75
N ASN A 482 -23.50 -26.34 -9.89
CA ASN A 482 -24.76 -26.95 -10.30
C ASN A 482 -25.78 -25.85 -10.57
N ILE A 483 -26.55 -26.02 -11.64
CA ILE A 483 -27.65 -25.15 -12.05
C ILE A 483 -28.94 -25.96 -11.87
N ALA A 484 -29.84 -25.46 -11.04
CA ALA A 484 -31.11 -26.12 -10.76
C ALA A 484 -32.03 -26.15 -11.98
N ALA A 485 -32.84 -27.20 -12.12
CA ALA A 485 -33.74 -27.40 -13.27
C ALA A 485 -34.74 -26.24 -13.50
N GLY A 486 -35.13 -25.53 -12.43
CA GLY A 486 -36.07 -24.41 -12.48
C GLY A 486 -35.44 -23.07 -12.88
N VAL A 487 -34.14 -23.00 -13.15
CA VAL A 487 -33.48 -21.76 -13.60
C VAL A 487 -34.01 -21.39 -14.99
N PRO A 488 -34.59 -20.18 -15.18
CA PRO A 488 -35.13 -19.74 -16.46
C PRO A 488 -34.09 -19.67 -17.58
N SER A 489 -34.57 -19.70 -18.83
CA SER A 489 -33.72 -19.46 -19.99
C SER A 489 -33.30 -17.99 -20.05
N ALA A 490 -32.01 -17.71 -19.84
CA ALA A 490 -31.41 -16.37 -19.92
C ALA A 490 -29.87 -16.47 -19.93
N THR A 491 -29.21 -15.34 -20.17
CA THR A 491 -27.76 -15.19 -19.92
C THR A 491 -27.54 -14.64 -18.52
N TYR A 492 -26.67 -15.30 -17.75
CA TYR A 492 -26.37 -14.95 -16.37
C TYR A 492 -24.93 -14.46 -16.21
N GLN A 493 -24.81 -13.22 -15.70
CA GLN A 493 -23.53 -12.61 -15.32
C GLN A 493 -23.12 -13.06 -13.93
N ASN A 494 -21.81 -13.21 -13.70
CA ASN A 494 -21.32 -13.75 -12.44
C ASN A 494 -20.05 -13.01 -11.96
N PRO A 495 -20.12 -12.19 -10.88
CA PRO A 495 -18.99 -11.42 -10.38
C PRO A 495 -17.98 -12.26 -9.60
N ALA A 496 -16.79 -11.72 -9.35
CA ALA A 496 -15.81 -12.30 -8.43
C ALA A 496 -15.06 -11.21 -7.66
N THR A 497 -14.60 -11.54 -6.45
CA THR A 497 -13.89 -10.62 -5.56
C THR A 497 -12.63 -11.29 -5.01
N ALA A 498 -11.52 -10.57 -5.03
CA ALA A 498 -10.31 -10.92 -4.30
C ALA A 498 -10.13 -9.94 -3.14
N THR A 499 -10.22 -10.43 -1.91
CA THR A 499 -10.04 -9.64 -0.68
C THR A 499 -8.72 -10.04 -0.02
N TYR A 500 -7.89 -9.08 0.37
CA TYR A 500 -6.58 -9.33 0.94
C TYR A 500 -6.26 -8.37 2.08
N LEU A 501 -5.25 -8.71 2.88
CA LEU A 501 -4.79 -7.85 3.97
C LEU A 501 -4.31 -6.52 3.40
N ASP A 502 -4.96 -5.43 3.79
CA ASP A 502 -4.66 -4.12 3.26
C ASP A 502 -3.28 -3.66 3.76
N PRO A 503 -2.31 -3.40 2.86
CA PRO A 503 -0.98 -2.93 3.25
C PRO A 503 -1.02 -1.54 3.89
N THR A 504 -2.09 -0.77 3.72
CA THR A 504 -2.29 0.59 4.26
C THR A 504 -3.19 0.65 5.50
N ARG A 505 -3.64 -0.50 5.99
CA ARG A 505 -4.62 -0.63 7.08
C ARG A 505 -4.25 0.10 8.38
N THR A 506 -5.28 0.58 9.06
CA THR A 506 -5.21 1.19 10.41
C THR A 506 -5.55 0.23 11.55
N THR A 507 -6.10 -0.94 11.23
CA THR A 507 -6.36 -2.01 12.20
C THR A 507 -5.63 -3.28 11.79
N PRO A 508 -5.24 -4.17 12.73
CA PRO A 508 -4.49 -5.38 12.40
C PRO A 508 -5.16 -6.27 11.35
N ALA A 509 -6.51 -6.33 11.33
CA ALA A 509 -7.32 -7.16 10.43
C ALA A 509 -7.96 -6.39 9.26
N GLY A 510 -7.56 -5.14 9.02
CA GLY A 510 -8.09 -4.34 7.91
C GLY A 510 -7.77 -4.98 6.56
N THR A 511 -8.79 -5.11 5.70
CA THR A 511 -8.69 -5.71 4.37
C THR A 511 -9.17 -4.75 3.30
N THR A 512 -8.77 -5.00 2.06
CA THR A 512 -9.24 -4.31 0.87
C THR A 512 -9.53 -5.34 -0.22
N SER A 513 -10.29 -4.93 -1.25
CA SER A 513 -10.81 -5.84 -2.26
C SER A 513 -10.63 -5.30 -3.68
N VAL A 514 -10.39 -6.20 -4.62
CA VAL A 514 -10.50 -5.94 -6.06
C VAL A 514 -11.63 -6.81 -6.61
N ASN A 515 -12.51 -6.21 -7.39
CA ASN A 515 -13.68 -6.87 -7.95
C ASN A 515 -13.53 -7.04 -9.46
N TYR A 516 -13.97 -8.19 -9.96
CA TYR A 516 -14.35 -8.35 -11.35
C TYR A 516 -15.80 -7.89 -11.51
N ASP A 517 -15.99 -6.82 -12.28
CA ASP A 517 -17.31 -6.34 -12.68
C ASP A 517 -17.84 -7.23 -13.82
N SER A 518 -18.92 -7.95 -13.55
CA SER A 518 -19.53 -8.86 -14.53
C SER A 518 -20.31 -8.14 -15.64
N ALA A 519 -20.36 -6.81 -15.64
CA ALA A 519 -20.81 -6.03 -16.78
C ALA A 519 -19.66 -5.62 -17.72
N SER A 520 -18.40 -5.87 -17.33
CA SER A 520 -17.22 -5.40 -18.07
C SER A 520 -16.91 -6.21 -19.33
N THR A 521 -17.27 -7.49 -19.37
CA THR A 521 -17.11 -8.38 -20.54
C THR A 521 -18.26 -9.40 -20.60
N THR A 522 -18.23 -10.29 -21.59
CA THR A 522 -19.15 -11.43 -21.70
C THR A 522 -18.44 -12.79 -21.52
N ASN A 523 -17.21 -12.81 -21.03
CA ASN A 523 -16.35 -14.01 -21.04
C ASN A 523 -16.79 -15.06 -20.03
N GLU A 524 -17.41 -14.63 -18.95
CA GLU A 524 -17.97 -15.44 -17.87
C GLU A 524 -19.42 -15.83 -18.10
N ASP A 525 -20.10 -15.20 -19.06
CA ASP A 525 -21.54 -15.35 -19.28
C ASP A 525 -21.91 -16.81 -19.53
N VAL A 526 -22.91 -17.28 -18.78
CA VAL A 526 -23.53 -18.59 -19.03
C VAL A 526 -24.95 -18.37 -19.51
N THR A 527 -25.20 -18.68 -20.79
CA THR A 527 -26.54 -18.78 -21.34
C THR A 527 -27.16 -20.13 -20.99
N VAL A 528 -28.17 -20.09 -20.13
CA VAL A 528 -28.98 -21.24 -19.76
C VAL A 528 -30.12 -21.37 -20.75
N ILE A 529 -30.31 -22.57 -21.28
CA ILE A 529 -31.39 -22.89 -22.22
C ILE A 529 -32.26 -23.98 -21.60
N GLY A 530 -33.50 -23.66 -21.26
CA GLY A 530 -34.48 -24.61 -20.72
C GLY A 530 -35.04 -25.60 -21.76
N PRO A 531 -35.79 -26.62 -21.32
CA PRO A 531 -36.47 -27.55 -22.22
C PRO A 531 -37.60 -26.82 -22.99
N PRO A 532 -38.23 -27.48 -23.98
CA PRO A 532 -39.45 -26.97 -24.57
C PRO A 532 -40.56 -26.90 -23.51
N ASP A 533 -41.41 -25.88 -23.59
CA ASP A 533 -42.54 -25.68 -22.68
C ASP A 533 -43.74 -25.32 -23.55
N VAL A 534 -44.63 -26.30 -23.77
CA VAL A 534 -45.76 -26.17 -24.69
C VAL A 534 -47.02 -25.94 -23.89
N GLY A 535 -47.43 -24.67 -23.80
CA GLY A 535 -48.71 -24.28 -23.23
C GLY A 535 -49.86 -24.66 -24.15
N LEU A 536 -50.94 -25.22 -23.59
CA LEU A 536 -52.17 -25.57 -24.30
C LEU A 536 -53.32 -24.71 -23.78
N VAL A 537 -54.06 -24.07 -24.69
CA VAL A 537 -55.28 -23.30 -24.38
C VAL A 537 -56.43 -23.92 -25.16
N LYS A 538 -57.34 -24.62 -24.45
CA LYS A 538 -58.56 -25.19 -25.02
C LYS A 538 -59.72 -24.21 -24.86
N ASP A 539 -60.45 -23.97 -25.94
CA ASP A 539 -61.65 -23.14 -25.96
C ASP A 539 -62.74 -23.79 -26.82
N CYS A 540 -63.99 -23.40 -26.60
CA CYS A 540 -65.07 -23.66 -27.53
C CYS A 540 -65.36 -22.37 -28.31
N VAL A 541 -65.15 -22.42 -29.62
CA VAL A 541 -65.14 -21.22 -30.49
C VAL A 541 -66.44 -21.04 -31.28
N ALA A 542 -67.30 -22.07 -31.31
CA ALA A 542 -68.63 -21.97 -31.91
C ALA A 542 -69.61 -22.97 -31.26
N PRO A 543 -70.87 -22.57 -30.98
CA PRO A 543 -71.40 -21.21 -31.08
C PRO A 543 -70.67 -20.23 -30.14
N ALA A 544 -70.70 -18.93 -30.43
CA ALA A 544 -69.87 -17.95 -29.70
C ALA A 544 -70.13 -17.88 -28.19
N ASP A 545 -71.26 -18.42 -27.72
CA ASP A 545 -71.68 -18.46 -26.31
C ASP A 545 -71.52 -19.84 -25.66
N CYS A 546 -70.87 -20.82 -26.30
CA CYS A 546 -70.77 -22.19 -25.77
C CYS A 546 -70.00 -22.35 -24.46
N THR A 547 -69.26 -21.32 -24.03
CA THR A 547 -68.61 -21.27 -22.71
C THR A 547 -69.38 -20.44 -21.69
N THR A 548 -70.38 -19.66 -22.11
CA THR A 548 -71.10 -18.68 -21.28
C THR A 548 -72.59 -18.95 -21.11
N ALA A 549 -73.17 -19.82 -21.95
CA ALA A 549 -74.58 -20.16 -21.93
C ALA A 549 -74.78 -21.67 -22.08
N ALA A 550 -75.86 -22.18 -21.47
CA ALA A 550 -76.26 -23.57 -21.65
C ALA A 550 -76.68 -23.83 -23.10
N GLN A 551 -76.11 -24.87 -23.70
CA GLN A 551 -76.35 -25.26 -25.07
C GLN A 551 -77.42 -26.36 -25.13
N ILE A 552 -78.29 -26.32 -26.13
CA ILE A 552 -79.38 -27.28 -26.29
C ILE A 552 -78.90 -28.56 -27.02
N PRO A 553 -79.61 -29.70 -26.88
CA PRO A 553 -79.38 -30.88 -27.71
C PRO A 553 -79.34 -30.53 -29.20
N ASP A 554 -78.59 -31.32 -29.97
CA ASP A 554 -78.30 -31.13 -31.39
C ASP A 554 -77.41 -29.93 -31.76
N THR A 555 -76.91 -29.16 -30.78
CA THR A 555 -75.95 -28.09 -31.04
C THR A 555 -74.57 -28.67 -31.38
N GLU A 556 -73.97 -28.24 -32.50
CA GLU A 556 -72.57 -28.52 -32.82
C GLU A 556 -71.64 -27.57 -32.06
N LEU A 557 -70.73 -28.13 -31.27
CA LEU A 557 -69.68 -27.41 -30.56
C LEU A 557 -68.36 -27.56 -31.31
N THR A 558 -67.74 -26.44 -31.69
CA THR A 558 -66.39 -26.43 -32.27
C THR A 558 -65.38 -26.14 -31.18
N TYR A 559 -64.52 -27.12 -30.89
CA TYR A 559 -63.42 -26.96 -29.95
C TYR A 559 -62.14 -26.61 -30.69
N GLN A 560 -61.34 -25.72 -30.12
CA GLN A 560 -60.01 -25.38 -30.58
C GLN A 560 -59.02 -25.46 -29.43
N ILE A 561 -57.85 -26.06 -29.68
CA ILE A 561 -56.72 -26.04 -28.77
C ILE A 561 -55.58 -25.30 -29.44
N VAL A 562 -55.21 -24.14 -28.91
CA VAL A 562 -53.98 -23.43 -29.31
C VAL A 562 -52.83 -24.01 -28.51
N PHE A 563 -51.77 -24.42 -29.19
CA PHE A 563 -50.53 -24.87 -28.58
C PHE A 563 -49.43 -23.86 -28.88
N THR A 564 -48.67 -23.45 -27.87
CA THR A 564 -47.56 -22.49 -28.03
C THR A 564 -46.34 -22.93 -27.23
N ASN A 565 -45.18 -23.00 -27.89
CA ASN A 565 -43.91 -23.27 -27.21
C ASN A 565 -43.28 -21.96 -26.72
N THR A 566 -43.19 -21.82 -25.41
CA THR A 566 -42.53 -20.72 -24.69
C THR A 566 -41.22 -21.17 -24.02
N GLY A 567 -40.81 -22.42 -24.23
CA GLY A 567 -39.59 -22.99 -23.66
C GLY A 567 -38.30 -22.50 -24.31
N GLY A 568 -37.16 -23.06 -23.89
CA GLY A 568 -35.84 -22.66 -24.41
C GLY A 568 -35.45 -23.32 -25.73
N THR A 569 -36.12 -24.43 -26.10
CA THR A 569 -35.77 -25.27 -27.25
C THR A 569 -37.00 -25.70 -28.04
N ASN A 570 -36.79 -26.18 -29.26
CA ASN A 570 -37.87 -26.68 -30.11
C ASN A 570 -38.51 -27.93 -29.50
N ALA A 571 -39.85 -28.00 -29.47
CA ALA A 571 -40.57 -29.22 -29.11
C ALA A 571 -40.66 -30.17 -30.33
N ALA A 572 -39.95 -31.30 -30.25
CA ALA A 572 -40.03 -32.38 -31.23
C ALA A 572 -40.96 -33.51 -30.74
N ASN A 573 -41.45 -34.34 -31.65
CA ASN A 573 -42.34 -35.47 -31.35
C ASN A 573 -43.59 -35.06 -30.54
N LEU A 574 -44.13 -33.87 -30.82
CA LEU A 574 -45.31 -33.36 -30.14
C LEU A 574 -46.52 -34.27 -30.43
N VAL A 575 -47.20 -34.68 -29.36
CA VAL A 575 -48.45 -35.44 -29.42
C VAL A 575 -49.48 -34.68 -28.61
N LEU A 576 -50.54 -34.24 -29.27
CA LEU A 576 -51.69 -33.60 -28.64
C LEU A 576 -52.81 -34.61 -28.57
N VAL A 577 -53.41 -34.77 -27.39
CA VAL A 577 -54.55 -35.66 -27.17
C VAL A 577 -55.66 -34.87 -26.53
N ASP A 578 -56.87 -35.01 -27.05
CA ASP A 578 -58.05 -34.44 -26.43
C ASP A 578 -59.20 -35.45 -26.41
N ALA A 579 -59.93 -35.47 -25.29
CA ALA A 579 -61.10 -36.29 -25.12
C ALA A 579 -62.31 -35.65 -25.80
N ILE A 580 -63.16 -36.48 -26.39
CA ILE A 580 -64.50 -36.05 -26.80
C ILE A 580 -65.32 -35.83 -25.52
N PRO A 581 -65.94 -34.65 -25.33
CA PRO A 581 -66.75 -34.39 -24.16
C PRO A 581 -67.87 -35.41 -23.98
N ASP A 582 -68.11 -35.81 -22.74
CA ASP A 582 -69.25 -36.67 -22.42
C ASP A 582 -70.55 -36.02 -22.90
N ASN A 583 -71.51 -36.85 -23.31
CA ASN A 583 -72.79 -36.42 -23.87
C ASN A 583 -72.73 -35.72 -25.22
N THR A 584 -71.65 -35.91 -25.97
CA THR A 584 -71.54 -35.45 -27.35
C THR A 584 -71.18 -36.59 -28.31
N ASP A 585 -71.55 -36.44 -29.58
CA ASP A 585 -71.17 -37.34 -30.67
C ASP A 585 -70.16 -36.62 -31.59
N TYR A 586 -69.02 -37.23 -31.93
CA TYR A 586 -67.98 -36.63 -32.76
C TYR A 586 -68.44 -36.47 -34.22
N LYS A 587 -68.22 -35.31 -34.84
CA LYS A 587 -68.54 -35.08 -36.26
C LYS A 587 -67.44 -35.63 -37.15
N LEU A 588 -67.77 -36.58 -38.03
CA LEU A 588 -66.80 -37.22 -38.90
C LEU A 588 -66.04 -36.19 -39.76
N GLY A 589 -64.72 -36.35 -39.83
CA GLY A 589 -63.84 -35.49 -40.63
C GLY A 589 -63.65 -34.07 -40.11
N SER A 590 -64.15 -33.74 -38.90
CA SER A 590 -64.02 -32.40 -38.33
C SER A 590 -62.70 -32.13 -37.63
N ALA A 591 -61.95 -33.18 -37.25
CA ALA A 591 -60.63 -33.03 -36.65
C ALA A 591 -59.64 -32.41 -37.65
N ALA A 592 -59.00 -31.31 -37.27
CA ALA A 592 -58.08 -30.56 -38.11
C ALA A 592 -56.87 -30.07 -37.31
N ALA A 593 -55.78 -29.76 -38.02
CA ALA A 593 -54.61 -29.09 -37.48
C ALA A 593 -54.29 -27.87 -38.35
N ASN A 594 -54.33 -26.69 -37.76
CA ASN A 594 -53.91 -25.43 -38.38
C ASN A 594 -52.49 -25.13 -37.91
N THR A 595 -51.52 -25.46 -38.76
CA THR A 595 -50.10 -25.39 -38.40
C THR A 595 -49.47 -24.04 -38.69
N GLY A 596 -50.19 -23.10 -39.32
CA GLY A 596 -49.71 -21.74 -39.59
C GLY A 596 -48.32 -21.76 -40.25
N THR A 597 -47.34 -21.07 -39.66
CA THR A 597 -45.94 -21.07 -40.13
C THR A 597 -45.05 -22.10 -39.42
N THR A 598 -45.59 -22.94 -38.53
CA THR A 598 -44.79 -23.90 -37.75
C THR A 598 -44.11 -24.97 -38.59
N GLY A 599 -44.60 -25.23 -39.81
CA GLY A 599 -44.09 -26.30 -40.68
C GLY A 599 -44.34 -27.71 -40.15
N LEU A 600 -45.17 -27.86 -39.11
CA LEU A 600 -45.54 -29.17 -38.55
C LEU A 600 -46.44 -29.94 -39.53
N THR A 601 -46.22 -31.25 -39.59
CA THR A 601 -47.12 -32.20 -40.26
C THR A 601 -47.70 -33.15 -39.21
N PHE A 602 -49.01 -33.37 -39.25
CA PHE A 602 -49.74 -34.21 -38.31
C PHE A 602 -50.36 -35.43 -38.98
N VAL A 603 -50.44 -36.52 -38.22
CA VAL A 603 -51.40 -37.60 -38.46
C VAL A 603 -52.45 -37.52 -37.35
N ILE A 604 -53.72 -37.64 -37.75
CA ILE A 604 -54.88 -37.62 -36.85
C ILE A 604 -55.32 -39.07 -36.64
N GLU A 605 -55.34 -39.50 -35.39
CA GLU A 605 -55.67 -40.85 -34.96
C GLU A 605 -56.82 -40.78 -33.95
N TYR A 606 -57.66 -41.82 -33.89
CA TYR A 606 -58.84 -41.86 -33.03
C TYR A 606 -58.79 -43.07 -32.11
N SER A 607 -59.41 -42.94 -30.95
CA SER A 607 -59.56 -44.00 -29.96
C SER A 607 -61.02 -44.11 -29.54
N ASP A 608 -61.52 -45.34 -29.42
CA ASP A 608 -62.82 -45.69 -28.86
C ASP A 608 -62.75 -46.26 -27.43
N ASP A 609 -61.53 -46.51 -26.93
CA ASP A 609 -61.23 -47.05 -25.61
C ASP A 609 -60.53 -46.03 -24.67
N PHE A 610 -60.38 -44.77 -25.09
CA PHE A 610 -59.72 -43.72 -24.31
C PHE A 610 -60.44 -43.46 -22.97
N VAL A 611 -59.65 -43.39 -21.90
CA VAL A 611 -60.08 -42.98 -20.57
C VAL A 611 -59.14 -41.89 -20.05
N SER A 612 -59.70 -40.74 -19.66
CA SER A 612 -58.92 -39.57 -19.20
C SER A 612 -58.03 -39.86 -17.98
N GLY A 613 -58.44 -40.78 -17.12
CA GLY A 613 -57.66 -41.24 -15.96
C GLY A 613 -56.47 -42.16 -16.31
N ASN A 614 -56.39 -42.69 -17.54
CA ASN A 614 -55.24 -43.46 -18.01
C ASN A 614 -55.00 -43.30 -19.53
N PRO A 615 -54.59 -42.10 -20.00
CA PRO A 615 -54.46 -41.80 -21.43
C PRO A 615 -53.47 -42.72 -22.17
N GLY A 616 -52.47 -43.27 -21.46
CA GLY A 616 -51.42 -44.11 -22.04
C GLY A 616 -51.86 -45.53 -22.41
N ALA A 617 -53.01 -45.99 -21.92
CA ALA A 617 -53.56 -47.31 -22.25
C ALA A 617 -54.45 -47.31 -23.50
N ALA A 618 -54.81 -46.13 -24.03
CA ALA A 618 -55.70 -46.00 -25.18
C ALA A 618 -55.05 -46.57 -26.45
N THR A 619 -55.85 -47.28 -27.26
CA THR A 619 -55.47 -47.71 -28.61
C THR A 619 -55.90 -46.67 -29.64
N TRP A 620 -55.05 -46.42 -30.63
CA TRP A 620 -55.21 -45.32 -31.59
C TRP A 620 -55.41 -45.82 -33.02
N THR A 621 -56.23 -46.85 -33.13
CA THR A 621 -56.51 -47.57 -34.39
C THR A 621 -57.96 -47.48 -34.81
N TYR A 622 -58.80 -46.78 -34.04
CA TYR A 622 -60.22 -46.65 -34.36
C TYR A 622 -60.42 -45.80 -35.61
N THR A 623 -61.31 -46.23 -36.49
CA THR A 623 -61.70 -45.49 -37.71
C THR A 623 -63.13 -45.01 -37.52
N PRO A 624 -63.40 -43.69 -37.46
CA PRO A 624 -64.75 -43.17 -37.27
C PRO A 624 -65.74 -43.65 -38.35
N VAL A 625 -66.94 -44.05 -37.94
CA VAL A 625 -68.01 -44.56 -38.80
C VAL A 625 -69.29 -43.77 -38.58
N SER A 626 -69.90 -43.31 -39.68
CA SER A 626 -71.17 -42.56 -39.65
C SER A 626 -72.28 -43.40 -39.03
N GLY A 627 -72.91 -42.90 -37.97
CA GLY A 627 -73.98 -43.54 -37.22
C GLY A 627 -73.52 -44.55 -36.15
N ALA A 628 -72.21 -44.71 -35.92
CA ALA A 628 -71.71 -45.65 -34.93
C ALA A 628 -72.14 -45.28 -33.50
N GLY A 629 -72.43 -46.30 -32.70
CA GLY A 629 -72.97 -46.16 -31.35
C GLY A 629 -74.38 -45.55 -31.28
N GLY A 630 -75.10 -45.47 -32.41
CA GLY A 630 -76.44 -44.88 -32.50
C GLY A 630 -76.43 -43.35 -32.61
N ALA A 631 -75.35 -42.78 -33.13
CA ALA A 631 -75.26 -41.36 -33.49
C ALA A 631 -76.05 -41.06 -34.78
N ASP A 632 -76.29 -39.78 -35.06
CA ASP A 632 -76.89 -39.36 -36.32
C ASP A 632 -75.95 -39.58 -37.51
N ALA A 633 -76.52 -39.55 -38.72
CA ALA A 633 -75.73 -39.58 -39.94
C ALA A 633 -74.71 -38.42 -39.96
N GLY A 634 -73.43 -38.74 -40.19
CA GLY A 634 -72.32 -37.79 -40.14
C GLY A 634 -71.61 -37.70 -38.78
N TYR A 635 -72.07 -38.47 -37.76
CA TYR A 635 -71.50 -38.48 -36.41
C TYR A 635 -71.11 -39.88 -35.95
N ASP A 636 -70.22 -39.95 -34.96
CA ASP A 636 -69.78 -41.19 -34.31
C ASP A 636 -69.74 -41.00 -32.79
N ARG A 637 -70.52 -41.81 -32.05
CA ARG A 637 -70.57 -41.79 -30.58
C ARG A 637 -69.47 -42.60 -29.92
N LEU A 638 -68.85 -43.51 -30.65
CA LEU A 638 -67.81 -44.40 -30.13
C LEU A 638 -66.45 -43.72 -30.05
N VAL A 639 -66.20 -42.63 -30.81
CA VAL A 639 -64.96 -41.84 -30.66
C VAL A 639 -64.90 -41.23 -29.27
N ARG A 640 -63.90 -41.65 -28.47
CA ARG A 640 -63.66 -41.16 -27.11
C ARG A 640 -62.55 -40.12 -27.04
N ALA A 641 -61.59 -40.15 -27.96
CA ALA A 641 -60.54 -39.14 -28.04
C ALA A 641 -59.94 -39.03 -29.45
N ILE A 642 -59.31 -37.89 -29.69
CA ILE A 642 -58.55 -37.58 -30.90
C ILE A 642 -57.10 -37.34 -30.50
N ARG A 643 -56.16 -37.89 -31.29
CA ARG A 643 -54.73 -37.65 -31.17
C ARG A 643 -54.20 -37.01 -32.44
N TRP A 644 -53.57 -35.85 -32.29
CA TRP A 644 -52.78 -35.21 -33.33
C TRP A 644 -51.30 -35.47 -33.03
N ARG A 645 -50.71 -36.39 -33.77
CA ARG A 645 -49.30 -36.76 -33.63
C ARG A 645 -48.47 -36.10 -34.73
N VAL A 646 -47.46 -35.33 -34.34
CA VAL A 646 -46.51 -34.76 -35.29
C VAL A 646 -45.68 -35.88 -35.92
N THR A 647 -45.63 -35.91 -37.26
CA THR A 647 -44.83 -36.87 -38.04
C THR A 647 -43.63 -36.23 -38.73
N ALA A 648 -43.62 -34.91 -38.88
CA ALA A 648 -42.48 -34.15 -39.37
C ALA A 648 -42.49 -32.71 -38.82
N GLY A 649 -41.28 -32.14 -38.65
CA GLY A 649 -41.06 -30.81 -38.09
C GLY A 649 -40.91 -30.78 -36.56
N SER A 650 -40.61 -29.60 -36.03
CA SER A 650 -40.54 -29.32 -34.59
C SER A 650 -41.14 -27.95 -34.31
N LEU A 651 -41.89 -27.80 -33.22
CA LEU A 651 -42.48 -26.53 -32.84
C LEU A 651 -41.37 -25.62 -32.30
N SER A 652 -41.08 -24.54 -33.03
CA SER A 652 -40.02 -23.57 -32.68
C SER A 652 -40.26 -23.00 -31.28
N GLN A 653 -39.20 -22.55 -30.59
CA GLN A 653 -39.34 -21.70 -29.41
C GLN A 653 -39.51 -20.21 -29.74
N THR A 654 -39.36 -19.85 -31.02
CA THR A 654 -39.42 -18.46 -31.50
C THR A 654 -40.63 -18.19 -32.40
N SER A 655 -41.31 -17.06 -32.16
CA SER A 655 -42.41 -16.56 -32.98
C SER A 655 -41.94 -16.18 -34.40
N PRO A 656 -42.77 -16.38 -35.45
CA PRO A 656 -44.16 -16.86 -35.43
C PRO A 656 -44.30 -18.40 -35.45
N ASN A 657 -43.18 -19.13 -35.56
CA ASN A 657 -43.20 -20.59 -35.78
C ASN A 657 -43.39 -21.40 -34.50
N ASN A 658 -43.71 -20.75 -33.38
CA ASN A 658 -43.86 -21.36 -32.06
C ASN A 658 -45.30 -21.64 -31.66
N SER A 659 -46.29 -21.33 -32.50
CA SER A 659 -47.70 -21.50 -32.17
C SER A 659 -48.53 -22.06 -33.32
N GLY A 660 -49.51 -22.90 -33.00
CA GLY A 660 -50.49 -23.45 -33.93
C GLY A 660 -51.76 -23.87 -33.19
N SER A 661 -52.73 -24.45 -33.90
CA SER A 661 -53.93 -24.97 -33.23
C SER A 661 -54.43 -26.28 -33.82
N VAL A 662 -55.09 -27.10 -33.01
CA VAL A 662 -55.90 -28.24 -33.46
C VAL A 662 -57.36 -27.99 -33.12
N SER A 663 -58.29 -28.58 -33.86
CA SER A 663 -59.72 -28.38 -33.65
C SER A 663 -60.53 -29.61 -34.00
N PHE A 664 -61.73 -29.72 -33.44
CA PHE A 664 -62.74 -30.72 -33.83
C PHE A 664 -64.15 -30.23 -33.52
N ILE A 665 -65.15 -30.91 -34.07
CA ILE A 665 -66.57 -30.62 -33.81
C ILE A 665 -67.23 -31.83 -33.14
N SER A 666 -68.06 -31.57 -32.14
CA SER A 666 -68.92 -32.58 -31.52
C SER A 666 -70.34 -32.05 -31.34
N LYS A 667 -71.36 -32.88 -31.52
CA LYS A 667 -72.76 -32.49 -31.37
C LYS A 667 -73.34 -32.98 -30.05
N ILE A 668 -74.07 -32.12 -29.34
CA ILE A 668 -74.75 -32.48 -28.08
C ILE A 668 -75.87 -33.49 -28.37
N ARG A 669 -75.94 -34.54 -27.55
CA ARG A 669 -76.96 -35.59 -27.64
C ARG A 669 -78.33 -35.17 -27.11
#